data_AF-A0AB39TCU6-F1
#
_entry.id   AF-A0AB39TCU6-F1
#
_cell.length_a   1.000
_cell.length_b   1.000
_cell.length_c   1.000
_cell.angle_alpha   90.00
_cell.angle_beta   90.00
_cell.angle_gamma   90.00
#
_symmetry.space_group_name_H-M   'P 1'
#
loop_
_entity.id
_entity.type
_entity.pdbx_description
1 polymer ?
#
loop_
_entity_poly.entity_id
_entity_poly.type
_entity_poly.pdbx_seq_one_letter_code
_entity_poly.pdbx_strand_id
1 'polypeptide(L)'
;MFISNPREFRQLARKQALRIPLSRIRKFDRTQRDGAATVASLPCGTREGSGVSRLSGGADGSLGIAAAIRAVFVSDGAVHALDDPELGDITGAVRRLRHDGRDLVAKRRSWAAAHAERALAAEAVRRLGALAVDGFGRIEVCVPDLVPLDDRTAALVSPYLGRPLSASTDGLAGLSAKEIEDFLLAVLGCGVEASGCIPRNMFRRSGRTVLIDWEDALLVPAGTAAPGALTVMKWDIAWSDLAGRDLGLRKRITAEGDEEPTLDGFEAVLAAWLPAGLAAREVRRRGIELTLASELPTVRPKSASAARLGHLAEDVLPPGLGVFHTVLTARLRADQGEDAYADLLHRLDALTERARANSGRGLERLRRPWVLALFSTAELQLATDHQSLEQLVVRLEELRGVGGWDAARERAEVAEEVTARIARTAQGSLGLEGLELILRGSCAQGVLGRDSDVDFELSSPDHPNGHRALEDLVIEALACLGLAAEGSAARPTERDVVSADGMLSRDLHEWFELRRPGMDHHSLGWVATAIAAPSTAVTSRPSEYEQRGRELTAKYLWFESRALLARLVFTRAAAAPPPVKLVAQLSLLNELVSGDEAAEVEALVRRAFALREAADPAPPAPDLDVEVEQLAHRLDVLRRRLGVPGPRKL
;
A
#
# COMPACT_ATOMS: atom_id res chain seq x y z
N MET A 1 4.97 -9.62 -1.17
CA MET A 1 4.24 -10.87 -0.84
C MET A 1 5.19 -11.83 -0.13
N PHE A 2 4.91 -12.18 1.14
CA PHE A 2 5.62 -13.26 1.84
C PHE A 2 5.02 -14.61 1.41
N ILE A 3 5.83 -15.49 0.80
CA ILE A 3 5.39 -16.85 0.47
C ILE A 3 5.53 -17.71 1.73
N SER A 4 4.40 -18.10 2.32
CA SER A 4 4.30 -18.84 3.59
C SER A 4 4.33 -20.36 3.43
N ASN A 5 4.62 -20.90 2.25
CA ASN A 5 4.57 -22.35 1.99
C ASN A 5 5.94 -22.95 1.55
N PRO A 6 6.67 -23.67 2.43
CA PRO A 6 7.97 -24.29 2.11
C PRO A 6 7.94 -25.37 1.03
N ARG A 7 6.77 -25.91 0.67
CA ARG A 7 6.64 -26.93 -0.38
C ARG A 7 6.62 -26.34 -1.79
N GLU A 8 6.13 -25.12 -1.97
CA GLU A 8 6.12 -24.42 -3.26
C GLU A 8 7.52 -23.92 -3.65
N PHE A 9 8.33 -23.51 -2.67
CA PHE A 9 9.74 -23.13 -2.89
C PHE A 9 10.59 -24.28 -3.45
N ARG A 10 10.37 -25.53 -3.00
CA ARG A 10 11.12 -26.69 -3.51
C ARG A 10 10.70 -27.11 -4.93
N GLN A 11 9.48 -26.80 -5.35
CA GLN A 11 9.04 -27.02 -6.74
C GLN A 11 9.55 -25.94 -7.69
N LEU A 12 9.67 -24.68 -7.23
CA LEU A 12 10.29 -23.60 -8.02
C LEU A 12 11.79 -23.82 -8.23
N ALA A 13 12.52 -24.20 -7.17
CA ALA A 13 13.96 -24.46 -7.24
C ALA A 13 14.32 -25.64 -8.15
N ARG A 14 13.43 -26.64 -8.30
CA ARG A 14 13.64 -27.77 -9.23
C ARG A 14 13.33 -27.44 -10.69
N LYS A 15 12.50 -26.43 -10.98
CA LYS A 15 12.21 -25.99 -12.35
C LYS A 15 13.28 -25.06 -12.92
N GLN A 16 14.02 -24.31 -12.08
CA GLN A 16 15.11 -23.43 -12.52
C GLN A 16 16.46 -24.14 -12.73
N ALA A 17 16.68 -25.33 -12.13
CA ALA A 17 17.96 -26.05 -12.22
C ALA A 17 18.14 -26.94 -13.48
N LEU A 18 17.19 -26.95 -14.42
CA LEU A 18 17.20 -27.85 -15.60
C LEU A 18 16.92 -27.11 -16.92
N ARG A 19 17.74 -26.10 -17.26
CA ARG A 19 17.86 -25.61 -18.65
C ARG A 19 19.29 -25.15 -18.96
N ILE A 20 20.20 -26.11 -19.08
CA ILE A 20 21.45 -25.95 -19.83
C ILE A 20 21.32 -26.85 -21.07
N PRO A 21 21.43 -26.32 -22.31
CA PRO A 21 21.45 -27.15 -23.51
C PRO A 21 22.70 -28.05 -23.54
N LEU A 22 22.49 -29.36 -23.52
CA LEU A 22 23.50 -30.43 -23.57
C LEU A 22 24.18 -30.59 -24.95
N SER A 23 24.45 -29.51 -25.69
CA SER A 23 25.01 -29.59 -27.05
C SER A 23 26.50 -29.26 -27.18
N ARG A 24 27.25 -29.01 -26.10
CA ARG A 24 28.70 -28.71 -26.18
C ARG A 24 29.57 -29.29 -25.07
N ILE A 25 29.44 -30.59 -24.78
CA ILE A 25 30.46 -31.32 -24.00
C ILE A 25 31.16 -32.32 -24.92
N ARG A 26 32.31 -31.92 -25.48
CA ARG A 26 33.29 -32.84 -26.05
C ARG A 26 34.30 -33.23 -24.97
N LYS A 27 34.34 -34.54 -24.73
CA LYS A 27 35.34 -35.36 -24.02
C LYS A 27 36.71 -34.72 -23.80
N PHE A 28 37.18 -34.73 -22.56
CA PHE A 28 38.56 -35.11 -22.24
C PHE A 28 38.54 -35.99 -20.99
N ASP A 29 39.13 -37.17 -21.14
CA ASP A 29 39.14 -38.28 -20.20
C ASP A 29 40.39 -38.26 -19.32
N ARG A 30 40.30 -38.99 -18.22
CA ARG A 30 41.24 -39.18 -17.11
C ARG A 30 42.63 -39.67 -17.49
N THR A 31 43.63 -39.18 -16.76
CA THR A 31 44.77 -39.90 -16.11
C THR A 31 45.54 -38.83 -15.30
N GLN A 32 46.14 -38.99 -14.12
CA GLN A 32 46.51 -40.11 -13.26
C GLN A 32 46.86 -39.50 -11.87
N ARG A 33 46.80 -40.33 -10.82
CA ARG A 33 47.20 -40.03 -9.44
C ARG A 33 48.70 -40.25 -9.22
N ASP A 34 49.18 -39.60 -8.15
CA ASP A 34 50.34 -39.90 -7.28
C ASP A 34 51.75 -39.44 -7.68
N GLY A 35 52.39 -38.75 -6.72
CA GLY A 35 53.82 -38.40 -6.73
C GLY A 35 54.17 -37.35 -5.67
N ALA A 36 54.60 -37.77 -4.48
CA ALA A 36 55.16 -36.93 -3.43
C ALA A 36 56.63 -36.56 -3.74
N ALA A 37 57.04 -35.31 -3.46
CA ALA A 37 58.44 -34.94 -3.21
C ALA A 37 58.55 -33.58 -2.48
N THR A 38 59.63 -33.45 -1.72
CA THR A 38 59.85 -32.56 -0.58
C THR A 38 60.76 -31.36 -0.93
N VAL A 39 60.65 -30.27 -0.15
CA VAL A 39 61.63 -29.19 0.13
C VAL A 39 61.95 -28.15 -0.98
N ALA A 40 61.56 -26.89 -0.74
CA ALA A 40 62.48 -25.74 -0.71
C ALA A 40 61.76 -24.48 -0.17
N SER A 41 62.44 -23.79 0.74
CA SER A 41 62.00 -22.59 1.46
C SER A 41 62.68 -21.32 0.94
N LEU A 42 61.95 -20.18 1.05
CA LEU A 42 62.35 -18.74 1.07
C LEU A 42 62.56 -18.01 -0.29
N PRO A 43 62.45 -16.65 -0.34
CA PRO A 43 61.64 -15.70 0.46
C PRO A 43 61.01 -14.52 -0.34
N CYS A 44 60.16 -13.74 0.37
CA CYS A 44 59.97 -12.28 0.27
C CYS A 44 59.07 -11.66 -0.84
N GLY A 45 58.13 -10.83 -0.41
CA GLY A 45 57.84 -9.54 -1.06
C GLY A 45 56.39 -9.26 -1.46
N THR A 46 55.66 -8.50 -0.61
CA THR A 46 54.70 -7.41 -0.93
C THR A 46 53.56 -7.69 -1.94
N ARG A 47 52.29 -7.33 -1.71
CA ARG A 47 51.80 -6.01 -1.33
C ARG A 47 50.29 -6.10 -1.05
N GLU A 48 49.83 -5.39 -0.03
CA GLU A 48 48.44 -5.24 0.37
C GLU A 48 47.61 -4.52 -0.71
N GLY A 49 46.48 -5.13 -1.10
CA GLY A 49 45.38 -4.45 -1.78
C GLY A 49 44.40 -3.93 -0.73
N SER A 50 44.25 -2.61 -0.68
CA SER A 50 43.38 -1.87 0.24
C SER A 50 41.89 -2.15 -0.03
N GLY A 51 41.34 -3.18 0.60
CA GLY A 51 39.91 -3.28 0.90
C GLY A 51 39.68 -2.78 2.32
N VAL A 52 38.86 -1.74 2.49
CA VAL A 52 38.50 -1.24 3.82
C VAL A 52 37.47 -2.18 4.45
N SER A 53 37.92 -3.33 4.97
CA SER A 53 37.53 -3.84 6.29
C SER A 53 38.40 -5.03 6.69
N ARG A 54 39.09 -4.89 7.84
CA ARG A 54 39.56 -6.02 8.67
C ARG A 54 39.30 -5.65 10.14
N LEU A 55 38.20 -6.18 10.68
CA LEU A 55 37.80 -6.04 12.10
C LEU A 55 38.38 -7.16 13.00
N SER A 56 39.47 -7.83 12.61
CA SER A 56 40.07 -8.91 13.39
C SER A 56 41.39 -8.47 14.06
N GLY A 57 41.32 -8.12 15.34
CA GLY A 57 42.51 -7.96 16.19
C GLY A 57 42.20 -7.28 17.53
N GLY A 58 42.03 -8.08 18.58
CA GLY A 58 41.92 -7.59 19.96
C GLY A 58 41.37 -8.65 20.91
N ALA A 59 42.25 -9.37 21.59
CA ALA A 59 41.92 -10.15 22.77
C ALA A 59 42.17 -9.26 23.99
N ASP A 60 41.10 -8.69 24.56
CA ASP A 60 41.03 -8.33 25.98
C ASP A 60 39.62 -7.83 26.35
N GLY A 61 38.95 -8.54 27.28
CA GLY A 61 37.88 -8.05 28.16
C GLY A 61 36.56 -7.50 27.60
N SER A 62 36.44 -7.15 26.31
CA SER A 62 35.22 -6.58 25.72
C SER A 62 34.26 -7.67 25.23
N LEU A 63 32.95 -7.41 25.29
CA LEU A 63 31.97 -8.21 24.54
C LEU A 63 32.42 -8.21 23.06
N GLY A 64 32.83 -9.36 22.53
CA GLY A 64 33.31 -9.43 21.15
C GLY A 64 32.30 -8.81 20.18
N ILE A 65 32.78 -8.16 19.11
CA ILE A 65 31.97 -7.35 18.18
C ILE A 65 30.61 -7.97 17.80
N ALA A 66 30.57 -9.29 17.58
CA ALA A 66 29.33 -9.99 17.27
C ALA A 66 28.28 -9.95 18.40
N ALA A 67 28.71 -10.03 19.66
CA ALA A 67 27.85 -9.88 20.82
C ALA A 67 27.35 -8.43 20.99
N ALA A 68 28.22 -7.44 20.75
CA ALA A 68 27.83 -6.04 20.76
C ALA A 68 26.78 -5.72 19.68
N ILE A 69 26.98 -6.22 18.45
CA ILE A 69 26.03 -6.06 17.35
C ILE A 69 24.68 -6.71 17.67
N ARG A 70 24.69 -7.94 18.23
CA ARG A 70 23.45 -8.60 18.65
C ARG A 70 22.73 -7.81 19.74
N ALA A 71 23.44 -7.31 20.75
CA ALA A 71 22.85 -6.56 21.85
C ALA A 71 22.09 -5.31 21.36
N VAL A 72 22.65 -4.61 20.37
CA VAL A 72 22.07 -3.39 19.79
C VAL A 72 20.73 -3.63 19.06
N PHE A 73 20.52 -4.83 18.50
CA PHE A 73 19.24 -5.21 17.89
C PHE A 73 18.25 -5.85 18.88
N VAL A 74 18.68 -6.15 20.11
CA VAL A 74 17.83 -6.69 21.20
C VAL A 74 17.34 -5.59 22.14
N SER A 75 18.08 -4.51 22.34
CA SER A 75 17.67 -3.36 23.14
C SER A 75 16.60 -2.51 22.45
N ASP A 76 15.69 -1.89 23.23
CA ASP A 76 14.75 -0.87 22.76
C ASP A 76 15.53 0.29 22.10
N GLY A 77 15.57 0.26 20.76
CA GLY A 77 16.62 0.83 19.90
C GLY A 77 16.82 2.35 19.87
N ALA A 78 16.30 3.12 20.82
CA ALA A 78 16.44 4.58 20.84
C ALA A 78 17.89 5.05 21.06
N VAL A 79 18.68 4.33 21.87
CA VAL A 79 20.09 4.69 22.18
C VAL A 79 21.05 4.41 21.02
N HIS A 80 20.64 3.55 20.08
CA HIS A 80 21.45 3.09 18.95
C HIS A 80 20.86 3.44 17.59
N ALA A 81 19.81 4.27 17.59
CA ALA A 81 19.24 4.81 16.38
C ALA A 81 20.30 5.61 15.63
N LEU A 82 20.29 5.48 14.31
CA LEU A 82 21.04 6.38 13.47
C LEU A 82 20.28 7.71 13.47
N ASP A 83 20.65 8.64 14.35
CA ASP A 83 20.10 10.01 14.41
C ASP A 83 20.61 10.85 13.22
N ASP A 84 20.37 10.36 11.99
CA ASP A 84 20.52 11.12 10.76
C ASP A 84 19.14 11.20 10.08
N PRO A 85 18.48 12.38 10.14
CA PRO A 85 17.16 12.59 9.55
C PRO A 85 17.11 12.34 8.05
N GLU A 86 18.26 12.28 7.37
CA GLU A 86 18.37 12.11 5.92
C GLU A 86 18.62 10.66 5.50
N LEU A 87 19.05 9.79 6.42
CA LEU A 87 19.22 8.36 6.17
C LEU A 87 17.97 7.52 6.48
N GLY A 88 16.98 8.12 7.16
CA GLY A 88 15.61 7.60 7.20
C GLY A 88 15.47 6.16 7.69
N ASP A 89 16.19 5.72 8.72
CA ASP A 89 16.02 4.37 9.28
C ASP A 89 14.74 4.26 10.15
N ILE A 90 13.61 4.31 9.46
CA ILE A 90 12.27 4.25 10.02
C ILE A 90 11.97 2.86 10.59
N THR A 91 12.42 1.81 9.90
CA THR A 91 12.13 0.41 10.24
C THR A 91 12.98 -0.11 11.39
N GLY A 92 13.96 0.70 11.82
CA GLY A 92 14.93 0.30 12.81
C GLY A 92 15.84 -0.84 12.31
N ALA A 93 16.06 -0.93 11.01
CA ALA A 93 16.93 -1.93 10.40
C ALA A 93 18.40 -1.53 10.45
N VAL A 94 18.71 -0.25 10.70
CA VAL A 94 20.06 0.28 10.72
C VAL A 94 20.42 0.77 12.14
N ARG A 95 21.61 0.43 12.62
CA ARG A 95 22.04 0.82 13.96
C ARG A 95 23.42 1.40 13.93
N ARG A 96 23.64 2.45 14.72
CA ARG A 96 24.97 3.01 14.96
C ARG A 96 25.46 2.57 16.33
N LEU A 97 26.71 2.14 16.39
CA LEU A 97 27.36 1.77 17.63
C LEU A 97 28.84 2.13 17.60
N ARG A 98 29.38 2.41 18.79
CA ARG A 98 30.82 2.54 19.00
C ARG A 98 31.35 1.27 19.65
N HIS A 99 32.35 0.64 19.05
CA HIS A 99 33.00 -0.57 19.55
C HIS A 99 34.52 -0.46 19.38
N ASP A 100 35.28 -0.68 20.46
CA ASP A 100 36.74 -0.58 20.49
C ASP A 100 37.28 0.71 19.84
N GLY A 101 36.63 1.84 20.18
CA GLY A 101 36.99 3.16 19.67
C GLY A 101 36.55 3.44 18.22
N ARG A 102 36.06 2.43 17.48
CA ARG A 102 35.56 2.54 16.10
C ARG A 102 34.07 2.82 16.09
N ASP A 103 33.64 3.66 15.16
CA ASP A 103 32.24 3.98 14.92
C ASP A 103 31.73 3.14 13.75
N LEU A 104 30.64 2.41 13.97
CA LEU A 104 30.15 1.35 13.10
C LEU A 104 28.67 1.56 12.80
N VAL A 105 28.26 1.10 11.61
CA VAL A 105 26.88 0.99 11.18
C VAL A 105 26.56 -0.47 10.91
N ALA A 106 25.42 -0.94 11.40
CA ALA A 106 24.93 -2.30 11.20
C ALA A 106 23.56 -2.29 10.54
N LYS A 107 23.42 -2.90 9.34
CA LYS A 107 22.15 -3.07 8.61
C LYS A 107 21.65 -4.50 8.76
N ARG A 108 20.48 -4.69 9.38
CA ARG A 108 19.82 -5.99 9.59
C ARG A 108 19.10 -6.44 8.33
N ARG A 109 19.36 -7.67 7.89
CA ARG A 109 18.86 -8.29 6.66
C ARG A 109 18.56 -9.77 6.85
N SER A 110 17.82 -10.38 5.93
CA SER A 110 17.77 -11.84 5.85
C SER A 110 19.17 -12.39 5.52
N TRP A 111 19.47 -13.58 6.02
CA TRP A 111 20.76 -14.23 5.81
C TRP A 111 21.15 -14.30 4.32
N ALA A 112 20.21 -14.72 3.47
CA ALA A 112 20.44 -14.84 2.04
C ALA A 112 20.72 -13.49 1.37
N ALA A 113 19.95 -12.45 1.68
CA ALA A 113 20.14 -11.12 1.12
C ALA A 113 21.48 -10.51 1.58
N ALA A 114 21.83 -10.68 2.86
CA ALA A 114 23.09 -10.18 3.41
C ALA A 114 24.31 -10.82 2.75
N HIS A 115 24.27 -12.15 2.55
CA HIS A 115 25.32 -12.85 1.81
C HIS A 115 25.44 -12.40 0.35
N ALA A 116 24.31 -12.25 -0.34
CA ALA A 116 24.28 -11.81 -1.73
C ALA A 116 24.88 -10.42 -1.88
N GLU A 117 24.44 -9.45 -1.07
CA GLU A 117 24.98 -8.09 -1.12
C GLU A 117 26.48 -8.05 -0.79
N ARG A 118 26.93 -8.77 0.25
CA ARG A 118 28.36 -8.83 0.58
C ARG A 118 29.18 -9.39 -0.58
N ALA A 119 28.68 -10.42 -1.27
CA ALA A 119 29.33 -11.00 -2.44
C ALA A 119 29.39 -10.00 -3.61
N LEU A 120 28.29 -9.29 -3.87
CA LEU A 120 28.23 -8.24 -4.89
C LEU A 120 29.21 -7.09 -4.58
N ALA A 121 29.25 -6.62 -3.33
CA ALA A 121 30.20 -5.59 -2.90
C ALA A 121 31.66 -6.05 -3.05
N ALA A 122 31.97 -7.30 -2.65
CA ALA A 122 33.32 -7.86 -2.79
C ALA A 122 33.75 -7.97 -4.26
N GLU A 123 32.82 -8.32 -5.15
CA GLU A 123 33.08 -8.35 -6.59
C GLU A 123 33.25 -6.95 -7.18
N ALA A 124 32.40 -6.00 -6.78
CA ALA A 124 32.49 -4.61 -7.17
C ALA A 124 33.83 -3.98 -6.76
N VAL A 125 34.39 -4.31 -5.59
CA VAL A 125 35.77 -3.90 -5.22
C VAL A 125 36.78 -4.33 -6.29
N ARG A 126 36.69 -5.57 -6.79
CA ARG A 126 37.66 -6.09 -7.77
C ARG A 126 37.56 -5.35 -9.10
N ARG A 127 36.35 -4.97 -9.50
CA ARG A 127 36.08 -4.30 -10.79
C ARG A 127 36.36 -2.81 -10.76
N LEU A 128 36.07 -2.16 -9.64
CA LEU A 128 36.15 -0.70 -9.49
C LEU A 128 37.43 -0.24 -8.76
N GLY A 129 38.22 -1.12 -8.16
CA GLY A 129 39.31 -0.75 -7.23
C GLY A 129 40.46 0.10 -7.82
N ALA A 130 40.55 0.17 -9.15
CA ALA A 130 41.49 1.03 -9.89
C ALA A 130 40.81 2.21 -10.61
N LEU A 131 39.47 2.30 -10.55
CA LEU A 131 38.73 3.35 -11.21
C LEU A 131 38.95 4.68 -10.49
N ALA A 132 39.35 5.70 -11.26
CA ALA A 132 39.34 7.08 -10.85
C ALA A 132 38.58 7.88 -11.90
N VAL A 133 37.70 8.76 -11.46
CA VAL A 133 36.88 9.59 -12.34
C VAL A 133 37.04 11.05 -11.91
N ASP A 134 37.18 11.95 -12.87
CA ASP A 134 37.27 13.39 -12.61
C ASP A 134 36.03 13.86 -11.82
N GLY A 135 36.25 14.78 -10.88
CA GLY A 135 35.22 15.22 -9.92
C GLY A 135 34.95 14.23 -8.77
N PHE A 136 35.02 12.92 -9.00
CA PHE A 136 34.74 11.88 -8.00
C PHE A 136 35.99 11.33 -7.31
N GLY A 137 37.16 11.47 -7.92
CA GLY A 137 38.42 10.90 -7.46
C GLY A 137 38.43 9.38 -7.57
N ARG A 138 39.19 8.72 -6.68
CA ARG A 138 39.25 7.26 -6.63
C ARG A 138 37.92 6.67 -6.17
N ILE A 139 37.40 5.68 -6.90
CA ILE A 139 36.18 4.97 -6.51
C ILE A 139 36.55 3.80 -5.60
N GLU A 140 35.96 3.79 -4.40
CA GLU A 140 36.12 2.75 -3.40
C GLU A 140 34.77 2.09 -3.11
N VAL A 141 34.79 0.81 -2.78
CA VAL A 141 33.59 0.05 -2.43
C VAL A 141 33.70 -0.40 -0.99
N CYS A 142 32.66 -0.13 -0.20
CA CYS A 142 32.57 -0.63 1.16
C CYS A 142 32.06 -2.08 1.15
N VAL A 143 32.90 -3.02 1.58
CA VAL A 143 32.50 -4.42 1.76
C VAL A 143 32.14 -4.63 3.23
N PRO A 144 30.85 -4.80 3.56
CA PRO A 144 30.46 -5.01 4.94
C PRO A 144 30.94 -6.37 5.46
N ASP A 145 31.23 -6.41 6.76
CA ASP A 145 31.39 -7.64 7.51
C ASP A 145 30.02 -8.26 7.79
N LEU A 146 29.93 -9.58 7.77
CA LEU A 146 28.68 -10.30 8.00
C LEU A 146 28.66 -10.88 9.41
N VAL A 147 27.68 -10.48 10.21
CA VAL A 147 27.50 -10.95 11.60
C VAL A 147 26.15 -11.66 11.73
N PRO A 148 26.10 -12.95 12.07
CA PRO A 148 24.86 -13.65 12.38
C PRO A 148 24.14 -13.02 13.58
N LEU A 149 22.85 -12.74 13.42
CA LEU A 149 21.97 -12.31 14.50
C LEU A 149 21.19 -13.51 15.05
N ASP A 150 20.60 -14.30 14.16
CA ASP A 150 19.87 -15.55 14.45
C ASP A 150 19.99 -16.56 13.27
N ASP A 151 19.12 -17.57 13.20
CA ASP A 151 19.11 -18.60 12.14
C ASP A 151 18.62 -18.10 10.77
N ARG A 152 17.97 -16.95 10.71
CA ARG A 152 17.34 -16.38 9.51
C ARG A 152 17.87 -15.01 9.12
N THR A 153 18.52 -14.30 10.04
CA THR A 153 18.92 -12.90 9.87
C THR A 153 20.40 -12.68 10.20
N ALA A 154 20.97 -11.69 9.52
CA ALA A 154 22.34 -11.24 9.72
C ALA A 154 22.39 -9.71 9.70
N ALA A 155 23.42 -9.17 10.35
CA ALA A 155 23.80 -7.77 10.25
C ALA A 155 24.98 -7.63 9.28
N LEU A 156 24.88 -6.65 8.39
CA LEU A 156 25.97 -6.16 7.57
C LEU A 156 26.60 -4.97 8.28
N VAL A 157 27.86 -5.11 8.66
CA VAL A 157 28.57 -4.17 9.53
C VAL A 157 29.63 -3.44 8.71
N SER A 158 29.54 -2.11 8.68
CA SER A 158 30.48 -1.25 7.97
C SER A 158 30.99 -0.13 8.89
N PRO A 159 32.17 0.46 8.61
CA PRO A 159 32.57 1.69 9.28
C PRO A 159 31.56 2.82 9.03
N TYR A 160 31.37 3.70 10.00
CA TYR A 160 30.59 4.91 9.80
C TYR A 160 31.31 5.88 8.85
N LEU A 161 30.69 6.14 7.69
CA LEU A 161 31.28 6.94 6.62
C LEU A 161 30.97 8.44 6.74
N GLY A 162 30.19 8.86 7.73
CA GLY A 162 29.79 10.26 7.93
C GLY A 162 28.52 10.58 7.18
N ARG A 163 28.42 11.80 6.64
CA ARG A 163 27.25 12.25 5.87
C ARG A 163 27.35 11.79 4.40
N PRO A 164 26.26 11.26 3.82
CA PRO A 164 26.22 10.92 2.40
C PRO A 164 26.26 12.18 1.53
N LEU A 165 26.48 11.98 0.21
CA LEU A 165 26.57 13.08 -0.75
C LEU A 165 25.27 13.89 -0.82
N SER A 166 24.12 13.23 -0.67
CA SER A 166 22.80 13.87 -0.59
C SER A 166 22.64 14.85 0.58
N ALA A 167 23.40 14.65 1.66
CA ALA A 167 23.33 15.42 2.91
C ALA A 167 24.46 16.45 3.08
N SER A 168 25.33 16.55 2.07
CA SER A 168 26.47 17.46 2.12
C SER A 168 26.09 18.83 1.59
N THR A 169 26.43 19.90 2.32
CA THR A 169 26.28 21.29 1.84
C THR A 169 27.09 21.56 0.57
N ASP A 170 28.16 20.79 0.36
CA ASP A 170 29.02 20.83 -0.84
C ASP A 170 28.73 19.66 -1.79
N GLY A 171 27.56 19.02 -1.68
CA GLY A 171 27.22 17.76 -2.37
C GLY A 171 27.46 17.78 -3.88
N LEU A 172 27.25 18.93 -4.52
CA LEU A 172 27.53 19.14 -5.95
C LEU A 172 28.76 19.98 -6.25
N ALA A 173 29.52 20.42 -5.24
CA ALA A 173 30.62 21.34 -5.46
C ALA A 173 31.59 20.75 -6.51
N GLY A 174 31.59 21.39 -7.69
CA GLY A 174 32.41 21.03 -8.84
C GLY A 174 31.90 19.89 -9.73
N LEU A 175 30.65 19.43 -9.63
CA LEU A 175 30.10 18.37 -10.51
C LEU A 175 29.09 18.90 -11.52
N SER A 176 29.39 18.75 -12.80
CA SER A 176 28.50 18.98 -13.93
C SER A 176 27.68 17.73 -14.29
N ALA A 177 26.58 17.92 -15.02
CA ALA A 177 25.80 16.79 -15.55
C ALA A 177 26.65 15.83 -16.39
N LYS A 178 27.67 16.36 -17.08
CA LYS A 178 28.61 15.58 -17.86
C LYS A 178 29.54 14.75 -16.97
N GLU A 179 30.08 15.30 -15.90
CA GLU A 179 30.92 14.53 -14.97
C GLU A 179 30.14 13.41 -14.28
N ILE A 180 28.86 13.65 -13.98
CA ILE A 180 27.95 12.61 -13.46
C ILE A 180 27.71 11.52 -14.50
N GLU A 181 27.41 11.90 -15.74
CA GLU A 181 27.24 10.99 -16.88
C GLU A 181 28.52 10.15 -17.10
N ASP A 182 29.68 10.79 -17.16
CA ASP A 182 30.99 10.14 -17.34
C ASP A 182 31.27 9.15 -16.20
N PHE A 183 30.93 9.49 -14.96
CA PHE A 183 31.02 8.57 -13.82
C PHE A 183 30.14 7.33 -13.99
N LEU A 184 28.85 7.52 -14.29
CA LEU A 184 27.89 6.41 -14.44
C LEU A 184 28.30 5.48 -15.59
N LEU A 185 28.73 6.06 -16.73
CA LEU A 185 29.23 5.30 -17.87
C LEU A 185 30.56 4.58 -17.57
N ALA A 186 31.44 5.17 -16.77
CA ALA A 186 32.68 4.52 -16.36
C ALA A 186 32.42 3.30 -15.46
N VAL A 187 31.46 3.40 -14.53
CA VAL A 187 31.03 2.26 -13.69
C VAL A 187 30.44 1.13 -14.54
N LEU A 188 29.57 1.47 -15.50
CA LEU A 188 29.04 0.53 -16.50
C LEU A 188 30.16 -0.10 -17.34
N GLY A 189 31.14 0.69 -17.77
CA GLY A 189 32.31 0.22 -18.52
C GLY A 189 33.10 -0.87 -17.77
N CYS A 190 33.13 -0.81 -16.44
CA CYS A 190 33.70 -1.83 -15.57
C CYS A 190 32.83 -3.10 -15.42
N GLY A 191 31.70 -3.20 -16.12
CA GLY A 191 30.76 -4.31 -16.05
C GLY A 191 29.87 -4.28 -14.82
N VAL A 192 29.60 -3.09 -14.26
CA VAL A 192 28.80 -2.91 -13.06
C VAL A 192 27.60 -2.04 -13.40
N GLU A 193 26.40 -2.63 -13.44
CA GLU A 193 25.16 -1.86 -13.41
C GLU A 193 24.68 -1.82 -11.96
N ALA A 194 24.60 -0.63 -11.38
CA ALA A 194 24.12 -0.47 -10.02
C ALA A 194 23.14 0.71 -9.95
N SER A 195 21.84 0.41 -9.81
CA SER A 195 20.84 1.46 -9.56
C SER A 195 21.10 2.22 -8.25
N GLY A 196 21.87 1.63 -7.33
CA GLY A 196 22.39 2.25 -6.13
C GLY A 196 23.50 3.28 -6.35
N CYS A 197 23.97 3.54 -7.57
CA CYS A 197 24.90 4.63 -7.90
C CYS A 197 24.21 6.01 -7.87
N ILE A 198 23.66 6.36 -6.71
CA ILE A 198 22.93 7.58 -6.43
C ILE A 198 23.51 8.31 -5.20
N PRO A 199 23.35 9.64 -5.06
CA PRO A 199 24.01 10.44 -4.04
C PRO A 199 23.85 9.94 -2.59
N ARG A 200 22.69 9.41 -2.20
CA ARG A 200 22.46 8.89 -0.84
C ARG A 200 23.34 7.69 -0.45
N ASN A 201 23.85 6.97 -1.45
CA ASN A 201 24.70 5.78 -1.29
C ASN A 201 26.19 6.09 -1.54
N MET A 202 26.57 7.38 -1.55
CA MET A 202 27.93 7.85 -1.86
C MET A 202 28.50 8.71 -0.74
N PHE A 203 29.78 8.51 -0.42
CA PHE A 203 30.49 9.29 0.60
C PHE A 203 31.81 9.82 0.04
N ARG A 204 31.94 11.15 -0.09
CA ARG A 204 33.18 11.79 -0.56
C ARG A 204 34.11 12.07 0.60
N ARG A 205 35.38 11.68 0.48
CA ARG A 205 36.44 11.95 1.46
C ARG A 205 37.77 12.19 0.75
N SER A 206 38.33 13.41 0.78
CA SER A 206 39.73 13.69 0.38
C SER A 206 40.20 12.99 -0.90
N GLY A 207 39.55 13.27 -2.05
CA GLY A 207 39.96 12.72 -3.35
C GLY A 207 39.52 11.28 -3.64
N ARG A 208 38.59 10.73 -2.84
CA ARG A 208 37.92 9.45 -3.11
C ARG A 208 36.42 9.52 -2.84
N THR A 209 35.68 8.64 -3.49
CA THR A 209 34.25 8.41 -3.31
C THR A 209 34.01 6.95 -2.93
N VAL A 210 33.40 6.73 -1.77
CA VAL A 210 33.05 5.40 -1.26
C VAL A 210 31.60 5.10 -1.59
N LEU A 211 31.35 3.96 -2.24
CA LEU A 211 30.04 3.46 -2.63
C LEU A 211 29.56 2.36 -1.68
N ILE A 212 28.29 2.41 -1.29
CA ILE A 212 27.62 1.42 -0.44
C ILE A 212 26.36 0.87 -1.13
N ASP A 213 25.66 -0.04 -0.44
CA ASP A 213 24.31 -0.51 -0.79
C ASP A 213 24.25 -1.23 -2.15
N TRP A 214 24.78 -2.45 -2.15
CA TRP A 214 25.04 -3.24 -3.37
C TRP A 214 23.95 -4.28 -3.65
N GLU A 215 22.75 -4.12 -3.06
CA GLU A 215 21.66 -5.09 -3.12
C GLU A 215 21.11 -5.31 -4.53
N ASP A 216 21.07 -4.25 -5.32
CA ASP A 216 20.48 -4.23 -6.67
C ASP A 216 21.54 -4.25 -7.78
N ALA A 217 22.79 -4.55 -7.46
CA ALA A 217 23.87 -4.51 -8.44
C ALA A 217 23.84 -5.74 -9.37
N LEU A 218 23.91 -5.49 -10.68
CA LEU A 218 24.08 -6.49 -11.73
C LEU A 218 25.52 -6.46 -12.24
N LEU A 219 26.16 -7.63 -12.22
CA LEU A 219 27.58 -7.78 -12.51
C LEU A 219 27.76 -8.62 -13.78
N VAL A 220 28.06 -7.95 -14.89
CA VAL A 220 28.22 -8.55 -16.23
C VAL A 220 29.66 -8.36 -16.73
N PRO A 221 30.10 -9.01 -17.81
CA PRO A 221 31.44 -8.74 -18.36
C PRO A 221 31.71 -7.25 -18.60
N ALA A 222 32.96 -6.83 -18.42
CA ALA A 222 33.36 -5.44 -18.65
C ALA A 222 33.08 -5.05 -20.12
N GLY A 223 32.58 -3.83 -20.32
CA GLY A 223 32.16 -3.33 -21.63
C GLY A 223 30.85 -3.91 -22.17
N THR A 224 30.15 -4.79 -21.43
CA THR A 224 28.85 -5.33 -21.84
C THR A 224 27.70 -4.91 -20.94
N ALA A 225 27.95 -4.08 -19.91
CA ALA A 225 26.86 -3.56 -19.08
C ALA A 225 26.14 -2.45 -19.82
N ALA A 226 24.82 -2.59 -19.91
CA ALA A 226 23.93 -1.54 -20.33
C ALA A 226 22.86 -1.38 -19.25
N PRO A 227 22.54 -0.14 -18.85
CA PRO A 227 21.58 0.08 -17.78
C PRO A 227 20.17 -0.21 -18.28
N GLY A 228 19.36 -0.86 -17.44
CA GLY A 228 17.93 -0.94 -17.65
C GLY A 228 17.24 0.42 -17.50
N ALA A 229 16.03 0.56 -18.04
CA ALA A 229 15.25 1.80 -17.96
C ALA A 229 14.96 2.25 -16.51
N LEU A 230 14.73 1.30 -15.59
CA LEU A 230 14.54 1.58 -14.15
C LEU A 230 15.81 2.12 -13.50
N THR A 231 16.98 1.60 -13.88
CA THR A 231 18.29 2.08 -13.41
C THR A 231 18.51 3.52 -13.83
N VAL A 232 18.30 3.82 -15.12
CA VAL A 232 18.43 5.19 -15.64
C VAL A 232 17.44 6.16 -14.99
N MET A 233 16.19 5.73 -14.77
CA MET A 233 15.18 6.51 -14.06
C MET A 233 15.65 6.88 -12.64
N LYS A 234 16.08 5.88 -11.85
CA LYS A 234 16.56 6.09 -10.46
C LYS A 234 17.76 7.05 -10.44
N TRP A 235 18.69 6.91 -11.38
CA TRP A 235 19.82 7.84 -11.50
C TRP A 235 19.35 9.26 -11.83
N ASP A 236 18.47 9.42 -12.81
CA ASP A 236 18.00 10.76 -13.23
C ASP A 236 17.28 11.49 -12.10
N ILE A 237 16.40 10.80 -11.36
CA ILE A 237 15.70 11.37 -10.21
C ILE A 237 16.70 11.78 -9.12
N ALA A 238 17.55 10.85 -8.66
CA ALA A 238 18.39 11.10 -7.49
C ALA A 238 19.48 12.16 -7.75
N TRP A 239 20.05 12.19 -8.94
CA TRP A 239 21.03 13.22 -9.31
C TRP A 239 20.38 14.57 -9.61
N SER A 240 19.19 14.58 -10.21
CA SER A 240 18.42 15.82 -10.40
C SER A 240 17.97 16.42 -9.07
N ASP A 241 17.56 15.57 -8.13
CA ASP A 241 17.19 15.96 -6.76
C ASP A 241 18.33 16.68 -6.05
N LEU A 242 19.53 16.07 -6.05
CA LEU A 242 20.73 16.71 -5.53
C LEU A 242 21.00 18.06 -6.22
N ALA A 243 20.75 18.16 -7.53
CA ALA A 243 20.95 19.38 -8.33
C ALA A 243 19.87 20.44 -8.18
N GLY A 244 18.75 20.11 -7.54
CA GLY A 244 17.58 20.98 -7.50
C GLY A 244 16.99 21.30 -8.88
N ARG A 245 17.33 20.52 -9.92
CA ARG A 245 16.86 20.71 -11.30
C ARG A 245 16.98 19.41 -12.12
N ASP A 246 16.11 19.24 -13.11
CA ASP A 246 16.20 18.12 -14.07
C ASP A 246 17.53 18.19 -14.86
N LEU A 247 18.39 17.19 -14.68
CA LEU A 247 19.66 17.05 -15.41
C LEU A 247 19.50 16.39 -16.77
N GLY A 248 18.39 15.69 -17.00
CA GLY A 248 18.10 14.99 -18.24
C GLY A 248 19.02 13.80 -18.49
N LEU A 249 19.47 13.08 -17.45
CA LEU A 249 20.34 11.91 -17.61
C LEU A 249 19.69 10.84 -18.49
N ARG A 250 18.36 10.68 -18.43
CA ARG A 250 17.60 9.77 -19.30
C ARG A 250 17.72 10.07 -20.80
N LYS A 251 18.09 11.30 -21.18
CA LYS A 251 18.32 11.71 -22.58
C LYS A 251 19.78 11.53 -23.01
N ARG A 252 20.67 11.27 -22.06
CA ARG A 252 22.13 11.21 -22.23
C ARG A 252 22.63 9.76 -22.19
N ILE A 253 22.04 8.95 -21.32
CA ILE A 253 22.39 7.55 -21.12
C ILE A 253 21.32 6.66 -21.77
N THR A 254 21.71 5.91 -22.78
CA THR A 254 20.84 4.96 -23.47
C THR A 254 20.54 3.75 -22.57
N ALA A 255 19.27 3.50 -22.30
CA ALA A 255 18.83 2.27 -21.65
C ALA A 255 18.66 1.14 -22.68
N GLU A 256 19.09 -0.07 -22.32
CA GLU A 256 18.73 -1.27 -23.08
C GLU A 256 17.38 -1.83 -22.60
N GLY A 257 16.64 -2.47 -23.49
CA GLY A 257 15.33 -3.01 -23.16
C GLY A 257 14.96 -4.16 -24.06
N ASP A 258 15.21 -5.39 -23.61
CA ASP A 258 14.79 -6.58 -24.37
C ASP A 258 14.39 -7.80 -23.52
N GLU A 259 14.38 -7.72 -22.19
CA GLU A 259 13.68 -8.72 -21.38
C GLU A 259 12.34 -8.15 -20.90
N GLU A 260 11.29 -8.98 -20.91
CA GLU A 260 10.02 -8.72 -20.20
C GLU A 260 10.11 -9.37 -18.82
N PRO A 261 10.78 -8.74 -17.84
CA PRO A 261 10.76 -9.25 -16.48
C PRO A 261 9.35 -9.13 -15.91
N THR A 262 9.10 -9.96 -14.89
CA THR A 262 7.87 -9.91 -14.10
C THR A 262 7.66 -8.52 -13.51
N LEU A 263 6.41 -8.06 -13.52
CA LEU A 263 6.02 -6.82 -12.86
C LEU A 263 6.36 -6.89 -11.37
N ASP A 264 6.95 -5.81 -10.85
CA ASP A 264 7.17 -5.67 -9.41
C ASP A 264 5.87 -5.28 -8.67
N GLY A 265 5.97 -5.01 -7.36
CA GLY A 265 4.80 -4.66 -6.55
C GLY A 265 4.13 -3.35 -6.96
N PHE A 266 4.92 -2.33 -7.31
CA PHE A 266 4.41 -1.04 -7.79
C PHE A 266 3.71 -1.24 -9.14
N GLU A 267 4.39 -1.93 -10.05
CA GLU A 267 3.90 -2.16 -11.41
C GLU A 267 2.66 -3.06 -11.43
N ALA A 268 2.55 -4.03 -10.53
CA ALA A 268 1.38 -4.90 -10.40
C ALA A 268 0.14 -4.12 -9.92
N VAL A 269 0.30 -3.22 -8.96
CA VAL A 269 -0.78 -2.32 -8.51
C VAL A 269 -1.18 -1.37 -9.64
N LEU A 270 -0.20 -0.73 -10.30
CA LEU A 270 -0.45 0.17 -11.42
C LEU A 270 -1.17 -0.56 -12.57
N ALA A 271 -0.74 -1.77 -12.93
CA ALA A 271 -1.37 -2.58 -13.97
C ALA A 271 -2.85 -2.84 -13.71
N ALA A 272 -3.27 -2.94 -12.45
CA ALA A 272 -4.66 -3.18 -12.07
C ALA A 272 -5.59 -1.96 -12.28
N TRP A 273 -5.03 -0.77 -12.50
CA TRP A 273 -5.78 0.45 -12.83
C TRP A 273 -5.69 0.83 -14.31
N LEU A 274 -4.78 0.21 -15.04
CA LEU A 274 -4.60 0.42 -16.47
C LEU A 274 -5.55 -0.49 -17.28
N PRO A 275 -5.81 -0.16 -18.57
CA PRO A 275 -6.58 -1.02 -19.45
C PRO A 275 -6.08 -2.47 -19.44
N ALA A 276 -7.01 -3.42 -19.43
CA ALA A 276 -6.67 -4.84 -19.43
C ALA A 276 -5.88 -5.25 -20.69
N GLY A 277 -4.95 -6.19 -20.53
CA GLY A 277 -4.19 -6.76 -21.65
C GLY A 277 -2.94 -5.97 -22.09
N LEU A 278 -2.55 -4.91 -21.36
CA LEU A 278 -1.26 -4.26 -21.61
C LEU A 278 -0.09 -5.21 -21.33
N ALA A 279 0.92 -5.17 -22.21
CA ALA A 279 2.17 -5.90 -22.01
C ALA A 279 2.94 -5.34 -20.80
N ALA A 280 3.70 -6.19 -20.11
CA ALA A 280 4.47 -5.79 -18.94
C ALA A 280 5.42 -4.62 -19.20
N ARG A 281 6.05 -4.61 -20.39
CA ARG A 281 6.89 -3.51 -20.87
C ARG A 281 6.17 -2.16 -20.92
N GLU A 282 4.91 -2.17 -21.33
CA GLU A 282 4.10 -0.94 -21.44
C GLU A 282 3.66 -0.42 -20.08
N VAL A 283 3.28 -1.32 -19.16
CA VAL A 283 3.01 -0.97 -17.76
C VAL A 283 4.24 -0.31 -17.14
N ARG A 284 5.42 -0.93 -17.30
CA ARG A 284 6.68 -0.38 -16.82
C ARG A 284 7.00 0.97 -17.40
N ARG A 285 6.85 1.15 -18.71
CA ARG A 285 7.08 2.44 -19.38
C ARG A 285 6.23 3.54 -18.74
N ARG A 286 4.94 3.27 -18.51
CA ARG A 286 4.03 4.21 -17.84
C ARG A 286 4.42 4.44 -16.39
N GLY A 287 4.81 3.40 -15.65
CA GLY A 287 5.33 3.52 -14.29
C GLY A 287 6.52 4.48 -14.22
N ILE A 288 7.51 4.30 -15.11
CA ILE A 288 8.69 5.16 -15.21
C ILE A 288 8.30 6.62 -15.50
N GLU A 289 7.38 6.84 -16.45
CA GLU A 289 6.91 8.18 -16.80
C GLU A 289 6.21 8.88 -15.63
N LEU A 290 5.37 8.15 -14.90
CA LEU A 290 4.67 8.65 -13.71
C LEU A 290 5.67 8.97 -12.58
N THR A 291 6.60 8.07 -12.27
CA THR A 291 7.61 8.29 -11.23
C THR A 291 8.50 9.49 -11.56
N LEU A 292 8.95 9.63 -12.82
CA LEU A 292 9.72 10.81 -13.25
C LEU A 292 8.92 12.11 -13.07
N ALA A 293 7.67 12.14 -13.49
CA ALA A 293 6.82 13.32 -13.34
C ALA A 293 6.57 13.68 -11.86
N SER A 294 6.40 12.65 -11.01
CA SER A 294 6.15 12.77 -9.59
C SER A 294 7.37 13.14 -8.74
N GLU A 295 8.58 12.77 -9.16
CA GLU A 295 9.76 12.85 -8.28
C GLU A 295 10.88 13.76 -8.78
N LEU A 296 10.84 14.19 -10.05
CA LEU A 296 11.78 15.20 -10.53
C LEU A 296 11.59 16.54 -9.79
N PRO A 297 12.69 17.29 -9.55
CA PRO A 297 12.64 18.55 -8.83
C PRO A 297 11.63 19.55 -9.39
N THR A 298 11.06 20.36 -8.50
CA THR A 298 10.23 21.50 -8.89
C THR A 298 11.12 22.67 -9.30
N VAL A 299 10.60 23.57 -10.15
CA VAL A 299 11.34 24.78 -10.59
C VAL A 299 11.53 25.78 -9.44
N ARG A 300 10.76 25.65 -8.35
CA ARG A 300 10.77 26.52 -7.18
C ARG A 300 10.70 25.67 -5.90
N PRO A 301 11.81 25.06 -5.46
CA PRO A 301 11.78 24.24 -4.25
C PRO A 301 11.46 25.12 -3.03
N LYS A 302 10.37 24.80 -2.32
CA LYS A 302 9.93 25.54 -1.13
C LYS A 302 10.46 24.94 0.18
N SER A 303 10.74 23.64 0.27
CA SER A 303 11.40 23.06 1.46
C SER A 303 11.94 21.62 1.33
N ALA A 304 11.27 20.71 0.61
CA ALA A 304 11.71 19.30 0.49
C ALA A 304 11.86 18.75 -0.92
N SER A 305 12.72 17.73 -1.01
CA SER A 305 12.89 16.84 -2.15
C SER A 305 11.61 16.04 -2.43
N ALA A 306 11.16 16.06 -3.68
CA ALA A 306 10.04 15.26 -4.15
C ALA A 306 10.35 13.75 -4.07
N ALA A 307 11.56 13.35 -4.48
CA ALA A 307 12.03 11.97 -4.38
C ALA A 307 12.05 11.45 -2.94
N ARG A 308 12.44 12.29 -1.98
CA ARG A 308 12.41 11.95 -0.55
C ARG A 308 10.97 11.75 -0.06
N LEU A 309 10.03 12.59 -0.47
CA LEU A 309 8.62 12.44 -0.12
C LEU A 309 7.99 11.22 -0.79
N GLY A 310 8.38 10.89 -2.03
CA GLY A 310 8.00 9.66 -2.71
C GLY A 310 8.42 8.40 -1.94
N HIS A 311 9.69 8.31 -1.55
CA HIS A 311 10.16 7.21 -0.71
C HIS A 311 9.47 7.16 0.65
N LEU A 312 9.23 8.31 1.28
CA LEU A 312 8.51 8.34 2.55
C LEU A 312 7.05 7.89 2.39
N ALA A 313 6.41 8.17 1.26
CA ALA A 313 5.06 7.70 0.97
C ALA A 313 5.00 6.17 0.92
N GLU A 314 6.01 5.50 0.36
CA GLU A 314 6.12 4.02 0.34
C GLU A 314 6.25 3.43 1.75
N ASP A 315 6.92 4.13 2.67
CA ASP A 315 7.09 3.71 4.06
C ASP A 315 5.86 4.00 4.94
N VAL A 316 5.14 5.09 4.65
CA VAL A 316 3.99 5.56 5.43
C VAL A 316 2.71 4.87 4.96
N LEU A 317 2.43 4.87 3.67
CA LEU A 317 1.12 4.53 3.11
C LEU A 317 0.99 3.03 2.80
N PRO A 318 -0.23 2.48 2.83
CA PRO A 318 -0.52 1.20 2.20
C PRO A 318 -0.09 1.16 0.72
N PRO A 319 0.22 -0.02 0.14
CA PRO A 319 0.76 -0.12 -1.21
C PRO A 319 -0.09 0.55 -2.30
N GLY A 320 -1.42 0.41 -2.25
CA GLY A 320 -2.32 1.06 -3.21
C GLY A 320 -2.22 2.58 -3.11
N LEU A 321 -2.32 3.13 -1.90
CA LEU A 321 -2.13 4.56 -1.65
C LEU A 321 -0.72 5.08 -2.00
N GLY A 322 0.33 4.27 -1.86
CA GLY A 322 1.69 4.62 -2.26
C GLY A 322 1.82 4.81 -3.78
N VAL A 323 1.28 3.88 -4.58
CA VAL A 323 1.24 4.04 -6.04
C VAL A 323 0.32 5.20 -6.44
N PHE A 324 -0.82 5.36 -5.74
CA PHE A 324 -1.74 6.46 -5.99
C PHE A 324 -1.11 7.83 -5.72
N HIS A 325 -0.27 7.96 -4.68
CA HIS A 325 0.51 9.16 -4.44
C HIS A 325 1.31 9.55 -5.68
N THR A 326 2.07 8.62 -6.26
CA THR A 326 2.88 8.86 -7.47
C THR A 326 2.03 9.25 -8.68
N VAL A 327 0.87 8.59 -8.87
CA VAL A 327 -0.04 8.95 -9.96
C VAL A 327 -0.62 10.35 -9.76
N LEU A 328 -1.08 10.64 -8.54
CA LEU A 328 -1.75 11.90 -8.21
C LEU A 328 -0.82 13.09 -8.32
N THR A 329 0.40 13.01 -7.78
CA THR A 329 1.40 14.10 -7.87
C THR A 329 1.81 14.35 -9.32
N ALA A 330 2.00 13.29 -10.12
CA ALA A 330 2.29 13.40 -11.55
C ALA A 330 1.15 14.11 -12.30
N ARG A 331 -0.11 13.74 -12.03
CA ARG A 331 -1.29 14.41 -12.62
C ARG A 331 -1.45 15.84 -12.14
N LEU A 332 -1.30 16.09 -10.85
CA LEU A 332 -1.38 17.43 -10.28
C LEU A 332 -0.40 18.38 -10.98
N ARG A 333 0.83 17.93 -11.20
CA ARG A 333 1.85 18.67 -11.94
C ARG A 333 1.47 18.91 -13.40
N ALA A 334 0.90 17.91 -14.08
CA ALA A 334 0.53 18.01 -15.49
C ALA A 334 -0.72 18.90 -15.71
N ASP A 335 -1.74 18.73 -14.89
CA ASP A 335 -3.06 19.33 -15.07
C ASP A 335 -3.18 20.70 -14.41
N GLN A 336 -2.48 20.91 -13.28
CA GLN A 336 -2.58 22.13 -12.46
C GLN A 336 -1.27 22.93 -12.40
N GLY A 337 -0.18 22.38 -12.94
CA GLY A 337 1.11 23.05 -13.05
C GLY A 337 2.02 22.92 -11.82
N GLU A 338 3.21 23.49 -11.94
CA GLU A 338 4.30 23.39 -10.95
C GLU A 338 3.95 23.98 -9.58
N ASP A 339 3.16 25.06 -9.53
CA ASP A 339 2.87 25.74 -8.26
C ASP A 339 1.95 24.86 -7.36
N ALA A 340 0.91 24.24 -7.93
CA ALA A 340 0.02 23.34 -7.19
C ALA A 340 0.76 22.07 -6.69
N TYR A 341 1.62 21.51 -7.55
CA TYR A 341 2.49 20.40 -7.19
C TYR A 341 3.46 20.79 -6.05
N ALA A 342 4.13 21.93 -6.15
CA ALA A 342 5.04 22.42 -5.10
C ALA A 342 4.32 22.69 -3.77
N ASP A 343 3.08 23.18 -3.80
CA ASP A 343 2.28 23.41 -2.60
C ASP A 343 1.89 22.10 -1.89
N LEU A 344 1.54 21.04 -2.65
CA LEU A 344 1.33 19.72 -2.08
C LEU A 344 2.60 19.19 -1.40
N LEU A 345 3.74 19.22 -2.10
CA LEU A 345 5.01 18.76 -1.54
C LEU A 345 5.37 19.51 -0.26
N HIS A 346 5.18 20.83 -0.24
CA HIS A 346 5.44 21.65 0.94
C HIS A 346 4.53 21.26 2.12
N ARG A 347 3.25 20.98 1.85
CA ARG A 347 2.31 20.50 2.87
C ARG A 347 2.75 19.16 3.45
N LEU A 348 3.15 18.20 2.60
CA LEU A 348 3.63 16.88 3.02
C LEU A 348 4.94 16.95 3.83
N ASP A 349 5.85 17.85 3.44
CA ASP A 349 7.07 18.09 4.18
C ASP A 349 6.81 18.69 5.56
N ALA A 350 5.93 19.71 5.64
CA ALA A 350 5.52 20.30 6.91
C ALA A 350 4.87 19.27 7.86
N LEU A 351 4.12 18.30 7.33
CA LEU A 351 3.59 17.19 8.12
C LEU A 351 4.72 16.31 8.68
N THR A 352 5.70 16.00 7.84
CA THR A 352 6.86 15.17 8.21
C THR A 352 7.69 15.82 9.31
N GLU A 353 7.98 17.12 9.21
CA GLU A 353 8.76 17.85 10.21
C GLU A 353 8.02 17.97 11.55
N ARG A 354 6.69 18.18 11.53
CA ARG A 354 5.87 18.18 12.76
C ARG A 354 5.87 16.81 13.45
N ALA A 355 5.82 15.72 12.69
CA ALA A 355 5.87 14.38 13.26
C ALA A 355 7.24 14.09 13.90
N ARG A 356 8.34 14.60 13.34
CA ARG A 356 9.70 14.47 13.90
C ARG A 356 9.86 15.20 15.24
N ALA A 357 9.29 16.39 15.38
CA ALA A 357 9.38 17.18 16.61
C ALA A 357 8.66 16.50 17.81
N ASN A 358 7.61 15.74 17.54
CA ASN A 358 6.83 15.04 18.55
C ASN A 358 7.43 13.65 18.84
N SER A 359 8.53 13.64 19.57
CA SER A 359 9.30 12.45 19.95
C SER A 359 8.41 11.39 20.65
N GLY A 360 7.94 10.42 19.87
CA GLY A 360 7.27 9.23 20.37
C GLY A 360 6.15 8.72 19.47
N ARG A 361 6.38 7.55 18.86
CA ARG A 361 5.48 6.70 18.05
C ARG A 361 5.25 7.12 16.59
N GLY A 362 6.00 6.45 15.70
CA GLY A 362 5.56 5.83 14.44
C GLY A 362 5.16 6.76 13.29
N LEU A 363 5.79 6.55 12.13
CA LEU A 363 5.34 7.08 10.83
C LEU A 363 3.86 6.82 10.54
N GLU A 364 3.25 5.82 11.18
CA GLU A 364 1.82 5.53 11.05
C GLU A 364 0.93 6.73 11.38
N ARG A 365 1.38 7.64 12.27
CA ARG A 365 0.67 8.89 12.57
C ARG A 365 0.62 9.86 11.39
N LEU A 366 1.52 9.71 10.41
CA LEU A 366 1.50 10.49 9.18
C LEU A 366 0.45 10.00 8.20
N ARG A 367 -0.01 8.73 8.28
CA ARG A 367 -0.95 8.15 7.30
C ARG A 367 -2.20 9.01 7.11
N ARG A 368 -2.92 9.28 8.21
CA ARG A 368 -4.16 10.06 8.20
C ARG A 368 -3.97 11.47 7.62
N PRO A 369 -3.06 12.32 8.13
CA PRO A 369 -2.87 13.66 7.58
C PRO A 369 -2.29 13.66 6.16
N TRP A 370 -1.51 12.64 5.77
CA TRP A 370 -1.00 12.49 4.41
C TRP A 370 -2.11 12.18 3.41
N VAL A 371 -2.99 11.23 3.73
CA VAL A 371 -4.19 10.93 2.93
C VAL A 371 -5.09 12.16 2.81
N LEU A 372 -5.35 12.86 3.92
CA LEU A 372 -6.11 14.12 3.89
C LEU A 372 -5.47 15.17 2.98
N ALA A 373 -4.14 15.35 3.04
CA ALA A 373 -3.44 16.29 2.18
C ALA A 373 -3.55 15.91 0.69
N LEU A 374 -3.39 14.63 0.34
CA LEU A 374 -3.51 14.16 -1.04
C LEU A 374 -4.90 14.42 -1.61
N PHE A 375 -5.94 13.91 -0.94
CA PHE A 375 -7.31 14.01 -1.44
C PHE A 375 -7.84 15.45 -1.38
N SER A 376 -7.53 16.21 -0.33
CA SER A 376 -7.99 17.61 -0.23
C SER A 376 -7.35 18.50 -1.31
N THR A 377 -6.08 18.29 -1.64
CA THR A 377 -5.43 19.10 -2.71
C THR A 377 -6.02 18.78 -4.07
N ALA A 378 -6.29 17.50 -4.34
CA ALA A 378 -6.95 17.08 -5.57
C ALA A 378 -8.39 17.61 -5.68
N GLU A 379 -9.10 17.74 -4.56
CA GLU A 379 -10.45 18.30 -4.47
C GLU A 379 -10.53 19.82 -4.69
N LEU A 380 -9.45 20.60 -4.55
CA LEU A 380 -9.50 22.08 -4.64
C LEU A 380 -10.05 22.59 -5.98
N GLN A 381 -10.14 21.75 -7.02
CA GLN A 381 -10.80 22.07 -8.28
C GLN A 381 -12.32 21.84 -8.29
N LEU A 382 -12.91 21.25 -7.24
CA LEU A 382 -14.27 20.70 -7.24
C LEU A 382 -15.26 21.40 -6.28
N ALA A 383 -14.85 22.29 -5.37
CA ALA A 383 -15.78 22.91 -4.42
C ALA A 383 -15.40 24.34 -3.99
N THR A 384 -16.28 25.32 -4.21
CA THR A 384 -16.19 26.68 -3.62
C THR A 384 -17.15 26.94 -2.45
N ASP A 385 -18.15 26.09 -2.22
CA ASP A 385 -19.24 26.39 -1.24
C ASP A 385 -19.53 25.27 -0.23
N HIS A 386 -18.62 24.31 -0.03
CA HIS A 386 -18.84 23.15 0.84
C HIS A 386 -17.78 23.00 1.92
N GLN A 387 -18.12 22.29 3.01
CA GLN A 387 -17.16 21.88 4.03
C GLN A 387 -15.98 21.15 3.37
N SER A 388 -14.76 21.39 3.84
CA SER A 388 -13.57 20.68 3.36
C SER A 388 -13.59 19.21 3.79
N LEU A 389 -12.88 18.34 3.07
CA LEU A 389 -12.72 16.94 3.46
C LEU A 389 -12.19 16.80 4.89
N GLU A 390 -11.25 17.66 5.30
CA GLU A 390 -10.75 17.71 6.68
C GLU A 390 -11.86 18.01 7.69
N GLN A 391 -12.75 18.97 7.40
CA GLN A 391 -13.87 19.30 8.27
C GLN A 391 -14.87 18.15 8.39
N LEU A 392 -15.17 17.45 7.29
CA LEU A 392 -16.05 16.27 7.29
C LEU A 392 -15.44 15.12 8.12
N VAL A 393 -14.14 14.88 7.98
CA VAL A 393 -13.44 13.83 8.72
C VAL A 393 -13.37 14.16 10.22
N VAL A 394 -13.15 15.42 10.60
CA VAL A 394 -13.26 15.86 12.00
C VAL A 394 -14.69 15.66 12.52
N ARG A 395 -15.70 16.01 11.72
CA ARG A 395 -17.11 15.81 12.11
C ARG A 395 -17.44 14.33 12.35
N LEU A 396 -16.91 13.42 11.54
CA LEU A 396 -17.06 11.99 11.77
C LEU A 396 -16.44 11.53 13.09
N GLU A 397 -15.25 12.03 13.44
CA GLU A 397 -14.62 11.71 14.72
C GLU A 397 -15.49 12.16 15.91
N GLU A 398 -16.03 13.37 15.85
CA GLU A 398 -16.96 13.88 16.87
C GLU A 398 -18.19 12.97 17.02
N LEU A 399 -18.77 12.57 15.88
CA LEU A 399 -19.98 11.75 15.84
C LEU A 399 -19.76 10.29 16.26
N ARG A 400 -18.53 9.77 16.23
CA ARG A 400 -18.21 8.43 16.76
C ARG A 400 -18.40 8.34 18.27
N GLY A 401 -18.23 9.45 18.98
CA GLY A 401 -18.43 9.54 20.43
C GLY A 401 -19.90 9.66 20.88
N VAL A 402 -20.83 9.85 19.95
CA VAL A 402 -22.24 10.15 20.24
C VAL A 402 -23.13 8.99 19.75
N GLY A 403 -23.85 8.33 20.64
CA GLY A 403 -24.83 7.30 20.26
C GLY A 403 -26.20 7.88 19.89
N GLY A 404 -27.06 7.03 19.34
CA GLY A 404 -28.47 7.35 19.08
C GLY A 404 -28.79 7.55 17.59
N TRP A 405 -30.08 7.45 17.29
CA TRP A 405 -30.60 7.46 15.92
C TRP A 405 -30.22 8.72 15.13
N ASP A 406 -30.31 9.91 15.74
CA ASP A 406 -30.01 11.16 15.06
C ASP A 406 -28.51 11.30 14.75
N ALA A 407 -27.64 10.93 15.70
CA ALA A 407 -26.20 10.88 15.46
C ALA A 407 -25.85 9.84 14.39
N ALA A 408 -26.54 8.70 14.35
CA ALA A 408 -26.35 7.67 13.34
C ALA A 408 -26.76 8.11 11.93
N ARG A 409 -27.82 8.92 11.82
CA ARG A 409 -28.22 9.55 10.56
C ARG A 409 -27.17 10.54 10.08
N GLU A 410 -26.73 11.43 10.95
CA GLU A 410 -25.71 12.41 10.61
C GLU A 410 -24.39 11.71 10.24
N ARG A 411 -23.99 10.65 10.96
CA ARG A 411 -22.84 9.83 10.58
C ARG A 411 -22.96 9.26 9.19
N ALA A 412 -24.12 8.73 8.82
CA ALA A 412 -24.33 8.17 7.48
C ALA A 412 -24.18 9.25 6.40
N GLU A 413 -24.77 10.43 6.61
CA GLU A 413 -24.68 11.56 5.67
C GLU A 413 -23.23 12.02 5.49
N VAL A 414 -22.48 12.19 6.57
CA VAL A 414 -21.07 12.62 6.50
C VAL A 414 -20.18 11.52 5.92
N ALA A 415 -20.40 10.25 6.28
CA ALA A 415 -19.61 9.12 5.76
C ALA A 415 -19.86 8.89 4.27
N GLU A 416 -21.10 9.04 3.81
CA GLU A 416 -21.46 9.06 2.40
C GLU A 416 -20.71 10.16 1.65
N GLU A 417 -20.72 11.39 2.16
CA GLU A 417 -20.07 12.51 1.49
C GLU A 417 -18.55 12.31 1.41
N VAL A 418 -17.92 11.86 2.50
CA VAL A 418 -16.49 11.50 2.51
C VAL A 418 -16.19 10.41 1.49
N THR A 419 -16.99 9.34 1.47
CA THR A 419 -16.81 8.21 0.54
C THR A 419 -16.96 8.65 -0.91
N ALA A 420 -17.99 9.46 -1.20
CA ALA A 420 -18.23 9.98 -2.54
C ALA A 420 -17.09 10.88 -3.02
N ARG A 421 -16.53 11.72 -2.15
CA ARG A 421 -15.40 12.58 -2.50
C ARG A 421 -14.12 11.82 -2.74
N ILE A 422 -13.77 10.88 -1.86
CA ILE A 422 -12.61 10.00 -2.03
C ILE A 422 -12.73 9.21 -3.35
N ALA A 423 -13.89 8.60 -3.60
CA ALA A 423 -14.12 7.85 -4.83
C ALA A 423 -14.00 8.75 -6.08
N ARG A 424 -14.67 9.90 -6.11
CA ARG A 424 -14.61 10.83 -7.26
C ARG A 424 -13.18 11.30 -7.54
N THR A 425 -12.42 11.64 -6.51
CA THR A 425 -11.03 12.06 -6.64
C THR A 425 -10.16 10.93 -7.18
N ALA A 426 -10.32 9.70 -6.67
CA ALA A 426 -9.58 8.54 -7.16
C ALA A 426 -9.94 8.22 -8.61
N GLN A 427 -11.23 8.23 -8.97
CA GLN A 427 -11.72 8.05 -10.34
C GLN A 427 -11.14 9.09 -11.30
N GLY A 428 -11.25 10.37 -10.94
CA GLY A 428 -10.73 11.49 -11.72
C GLY A 428 -9.21 11.48 -11.86
N SER A 429 -8.49 10.96 -10.85
CA SER A 429 -7.02 10.85 -10.86
C SER A 429 -6.51 9.59 -11.57
N LEU A 430 -7.36 8.61 -11.82
CA LEU A 430 -6.99 7.39 -12.54
C LEU A 430 -7.58 7.35 -13.97
N GLY A 431 -8.51 8.26 -14.31
CA GLY A 431 -9.20 8.25 -15.60
C GLY A 431 -10.26 7.15 -15.67
N LEU A 432 -10.92 6.89 -14.54
CA LEU A 432 -11.93 5.85 -14.34
C LEU A 432 -13.30 6.44 -14.00
N GLU A 433 -13.61 7.63 -14.53
CA GLU A 433 -14.85 8.39 -14.27
C GLU A 433 -16.10 7.68 -14.82
N GLY A 434 -15.93 6.68 -15.69
CA GLY A 434 -17.01 5.82 -16.18
C GLY A 434 -17.55 4.83 -15.15
N LEU A 435 -16.89 4.67 -14.00
CA LEU A 435 -17.38 3.86 -12.89
C LEU A 435 -18.41 4.65 -12.07
N GLU A 436 -19.50 4.01 -11.69
CA GLU A 436 -20.52 4.57 -10.81
C GLU A 436 -20.31 4.08 -9.38
N LEU A 437 -20.27 5.01 -8.41
CA LEU A 437 -20.31 4.66 -6.99
C LEU A 437 -21.74 4.34 -6.57
N ILE A 438 -21.94 3.11 -6.09
CA ILE A 438 -23.20 2.63 -5.52
C ILE A 438 -22.97 2.31 -4.05
N LEU A 439 -23.73 2.94 -3.17
CA LEU A 439 -23.75 2.65 -1.74
C LEU A 439 -24.68 1.48 -1.45
N ARG A 440 -24.35 0.74 -0.39
CA ARG A 440 -25.11 -0.40 0.14
C ARG A 440 -25.32 -0.28 1.65
N GLY A 441 -26.11 -1.20 2.18
CA GLY A 441 -26.20 -1.43 3.61
C GLY A 441 -26.72 -0.23 4.42
N SER A 442 -26.17 -0.10 5.62
CA SER A 442 -26.55 0.93 6.60
C SER A 442 -26.27 2.35 6.11
N CYS A 443 -25.16 2.56 5.40
CA CYS A 443 -24.83 3.86 4.80
C CYS A 443 -25.84 4.25 3.70
N ALA A 444 -26.20 3.31 2.81
CA ALA A 444 -27.25 3.55 1.82
C ALA A 444 -28.63 3.81 2.44
N GLN A 445 -28.92 3.26 3.60
CA GLN A 445 -30.18 3.55 4.29
C GLN A 445 -30.18 4.87 5.08
N GLY A 446 -29.04 5.56 5.15
CA GLY A 446 -28.92 6.82 5.86
C GLY A 446 -28.92 6.65 7.38
N VAL A 447 -28.52 5.50 7.92
CA VAL A 447 -28.33 5.27 9.36
C VAL A 447 -27.11 4.39 9.57
N LEU A 448 -26.01 4.95 10.07
CA LEU A 448 -24.73 4.26 10.26
C LEU A 448 -24.38 4.15 11.75
N GLY A 449 -24.19 2.91 12.23
CA GLY A 449 -23.75 2.64 13.61
C GLY A 449 -22.33 3.12 13.87
N ARG A 450 -21.87 3.03 15.12
CA ARG A 450 -20.55 3.55 15.53
C ARG A 450 -19.37 2.78 14.93
N ASP A 451 -19.52 1.47 14.80
CA ASP A 451 -18.53 0.55 14.22
C ASP A 451 -19.08 -0.15 12.97
N SER A 452 -20.12 0.42 12.36
CA SER A 452 -20.61 -0.04 11.07
C SER A 452 -19.66 0.40 9.96
N ASP A 453 -19.42 -0.51 9.03
CA ASP A 453 -18.66 -0.27 7.81
C ASP A 453 -19.50 0.44 6.75
N VAL A 454 -18.80 1.17 5.88
CA VAL A 454 -19.38 1.72 4.66
C VAL A 454 -19.28 0.65 3.57
N ASP A 455 -20.43 0.09 3.21
CA ASP A 455 -20.51 -0.87 2.13
C ASP A 455 -20.79 -0.16 0.80
N PHE A 456 -19.98 -0.41 -0.22
CA PHE A 456 -20.11 0.21 -1.54
C PHE A 456 -19.60 -0.68 -2.69
N GLU A 457 -19.88 -0.24 -3.92
CA GLU A 457 -19.41 -0.84 -5.17
C GLU A 457 -19.06 0.28 -6.17
N LEU A 458 -17.98 0.11 -6.95
CA LEU A 458 -17.58 1.01 -8.03
C LEU A 458 -17.69 0.29 -9.36
N SER A 459 -18.72 0.61 -10.14
CA SER A 459 -19.22 -0.32 -11.15
C SER A 459 -19.49 0.37 -12.49
N SER A 460 -19.13 -0.26 -13.62
CA SER A 460 -19.50 0.17 -14.99
C SER A 460 -19.87 -1.03 -15.87
N PRO A 461 -20.51 -0.87 -17.04
CA PRO A 461 -20.84 -1.99 -17.93
C PRO A 461 -19.69 -2.98 -18.22
N ASP A 462 -18.45 -2.49 -18.23
CA ASP A 462 -17.24 -3.31 -18.41
C ASP A 462 -16.80 -4.03 -17.12
N HIS A 463 -17.28 -3.56 -15.96
CA HIS A 463 -17.04 -4.08 -14.62
C HIS A 463 -18.36 -4.39 -13.85
N PRO A 464 -19.19 -5.36 -14.30
CA PRO A 464 -20.47 -5.82 -13.69
C PRO A 464 -20.52 -6.09 -12.20
N ASN A 465 -19.38 -6.36 -11.61
CA ASN A 465 -19.28 -6.82 -10.23
C ASN A 465 -18.24 -6.00 -9.47
N GLY A 466 -18.16 -4.70 -9.77
CA GLY A 466 -17.20 -3.79 -9.18
C GLY A 466 -15.80 -3.82 -9.81
N HIS A 467 -15.12 -2.68 -9.71
CA HIS A 467 -13.72 -2.51 -10.10
C HIS A 467 -12.83 -2.66 -8.87
N ARG A 468 -12.53 -3.91 -8.50
CA ARG A 468 -11.83 -4.28 -7.26
C ARG A 468 -10.58 -3.44 -6.95
N ALA A 469 -9.71 -3.22 -7.93
CA ALA A 469 -8.47 -2.48 -7.69
C ALA A 469 -8.68 -1.00 -7.32
N LEU A 470 -9.82 -0.41 -7.72
CA LEU A 470 -10.18 0.95 -7.34
C LEU A 470 -10.91 0.96 -6.00
N GLU A 471 -11.77 -0.04 -5.77
CA GLU A 471 -12.44 -0.22 -4.48
C GLU A 471 -11.42 -0.44 -3.36
N ASP A 472 -10.40 -1.29 -3.57
CA ASP A 472 -9.31 -1.52 -2.62
C ASP A 472 -8.59 -0.21 -2.26
N LEU A 473 -8.32 0.66 -3.24
CA LEU A 473 -7.74 1.99 -3.01
C LEU A 473 -8.65 2.88 -2.15
N VAL A 474 -9.95 2.91 -2.46
CA VAL A 474 -10.93 3.69 -1.69
C VAL A 474 -11.06 3.14 -0.26
N ILE A 475 -11.06 1.82 -0.09
CA ILE A 475 -11.07 1.15 1.22
C ILE A 475 -9.80 1.51 2.01
N GLU A 476 -8.62 1.45 1.40
CA GLU A 476 -7.36 1.86 2.04
C GLU A 476 -7.40 3.32 2.49
N ALA A 477 -7.94 4.22 1.66
CA ALA A 477 -8.11 5.64 1.98
C ALA A 477 -9.07 5.84 3.17
N LEU A 478 -10.27 5.24 3.11
CA LEU A 478 -11.27 5.33 4.17
C LEU A 478 -10.76 4.74 5.49
N ALA A 479 -10.04 3.62 5.44
CA ALA A 479 -9.43 3.00 6.61
C ALA A 479 -8.39 3.94 7.26
N CYS A 480 -7.57 4.63 6.48
CA CYS A 480 -6.65 5.66 6.97
C CYS A 480 -7.38 6.86 7.60
N LEU A 481 -8.61 7.15 7.15
CA LEU A 481 -9.53 8.13 7.72
C LEU A 481 -10.39 7.57 8.87
N GLY A 482 -10.16 6.33 9.29
CA GLY A 482 -10.82 5.71 10.43
C GLY A 482 -12.27 5.27 10.16
N LEU A 483 -12.63 5.14 8.89
CA LEU A 483 -13.89 4.56 8.42
C LEU A 483 -13.62 3.13 7.94
N ALA A 484 -14.26 2.15 8.57
CA ALA A 484 -14.29 0.80 8.02
C ALA A 484 -15.12 0.82 6.73
N ALA A 485 -14.68 0.09 5.72
CA ALA A 485 -15.38 0.03 4.45
C ALA A 485 -15.18 -1.33 3.78
N GLU A 486 -16.19 -1.74 3.02
CA GLU A 486 -16.21 -2.99 2.27
C GLU A 486 -16.64 -2.73 0.82
N GLY A 487 -15.98 -3.41 -0.13
CA GLY A 487 -16.21 -3.28 -1.57
C GLY A 487 -17.05 -4.40 -2.15
N SER A 488 -17.12 -4.49 -3.47
CA SER A 488 -17.89 -5.50 -4.21
C SER A 488 -17.47 -6.94 -3.92
N ALA A 489 -16.22 -7.18 -3.50
CA ALA A 489 -15.73 -8.51 -3.17
C ALA A 489 -16.46 -9.13 -1.96
N ALA A 490 -17.04 -8.30 -1.09
CA ALA A 490 -17.89 -8.73 0.02
C ALA A 490 -19.31 -9.13 -0.43
N ARG A 491 -19.66 -8.90 -1.71
CA ARG A 491 -20.96 -9.32 -2.24
C ARG A 491 -21.10 -10.84 -2.12
N PRO A 492 -22.25 -11.34 -1.64
CA PRO A 492 -22.57 -12.75 -1.74
C PRO A 492 -22.41 -13.22 -3.20
N THR A 493 -21.66 -14.29 -3.43
CA THR A 493 -21.48 -14.89 -4.79
C THR A 493 -22.74 -15.60 -5.30
N GLU A 494 -23.82 -15.51 -4.54
CA GLU A 494 -25.04 -16.25 -4.77
C GLU A 494 -25.96 -15.43 -5.66
N ARG A 495 -26.47 -16.08 -6.72
CA ARG A 495 -27.51 -15.50 -7.57
C ARG A 495 -28.85 -15.74 -6.89
N ASP A 496 -29.50 -14.67 -6.47
CA ASP A 496 -30.79 -14.73 -5.81
C ASP A 496 -31.91 -15.17 -6.76
N VAL A 497 -32.79 -16.05 -6.27
CA VAL A 497 -33.97 -16.52 -6.99
C VAL A 497 -35.17 -16.35 -6.08
N VAL A 498 -36.16 -15.58 -6.54
CA VAL A 498 -37.48 -15.51 -5.92
C VAL A 498 -38.25 -16.77 -6.34
N SER A 499 -38.77 -17.54 -5.38
CA SER A 499 -39.68 -18.63 -5.74
C SER A 499 -40.94 -18.06 -6.39
N ALA A 500 -41.50 -18.75 -7.39
CA ALA A 500 -42.66 -18.26 -8.15
C ALA A 500 -43.91 -17.97 -7.28
N ASP A 501 -43.95 -18.48 -6.06
CA ASP A 501 -45.01 -18.26 -5.07
C ASP A 501 -44.69 -17.13 -4.06
N GLY A 502 -43.53 -16.48 -4.17
CA GLY A 502 -43.09 -15.42 -3.25
C GLY A 502 -42.76 -15.90 -1.83
N MET A 503 -42.72 -17.22 -1.59
CA MET A 503 -42.60 -17.80 -0.24
C MET A 503 -41.15 -18.01 0.25
N LEU A 504 -40.17 -17.97 -0.65
CA LEU A 504 -38.74 -17.99 -0.33
C LEU A 504 -38.09 -16.71 -0.87
N SER A 505 -37.64 -15.86 0.05
CA SER A 505 -36.92 -14.64 -0.26
C SER A 505 -35.60 -14.64 0.50
N ARG A 506 -34.48 -14.57 -0.22
CA ARG A 506 -33.13 -14.43 0.33
C ARG A 506 -32.64 -13.01 0.09
N ASP A 507 -31.92 -12.43 1.06
CA ASP A 507 -31.15 -11.15 1.07
C ASP A 507 -31.56 -9.98 0.13
N LEU A 508 -32.85 -9.89 -0.23
CA LEU A 508 -33.43 -8.78 -0.98
C LEU A 508 -33.16 -7.42 -0.34
N HIS A 509 -32.89 -7.38 0.96
CA HIS A 509 -32.57 -6.16 1.67
C HIS A 509 -31.29 -5.51 1.12
N GLU A 510 -30.24 -6.26 0.81
CA GLU A 510 -29.00 -5.71 0.21
C GLU A 510 -29.27 -5.08 -1.17
N TRP A 511 -30.21 -5.64 -1.93
CA TRP A 511 -30.62 -5.11 -3.23
C TRP A 511 -31.52 -3.88 -3.13
N PHE A 512 -32.46 -3.87 -2.18
CA PHE A 512 -33.28 -2.70 -1.87
C PHE A 512 -32.47 -1.56 -1.24
N GLU A 513 -31.27 -1.86 -0.76
CA GLU A 513 -30.32 -0.95 -0.16
C GLU A 513 -29.34 -0.36 -1.18
N LEU A 514 -29.53 -0.55 -2.49
CA LEU A 514 -28.67 0.04 -3.52
C LEU A 514 -29.10 1.46 -3.89
N ARG A 515 -28.20 2.42 -3.72
CA ARG A 515 -28.41 3.79 -4.21
C ARG A 515 -27.13 4.50 -4.61
N ARG A 516 -27.27 5.56 -5.39
CA ARG A 516 -26.18 6.51 -5.62
C ARG A 516 -26.09 7.50 -4.45
N PRO A 517 -24.89 8.02 -4.14
CA PRO A 517 -24.77 9.16 -3.24
C PRO A 517 -25.67 10.33 -3.66
N GLY A 518 -26.25 11.04 -2.70
CA GLY A 518 -27.17 12.16 -2.89
C GLY A 518 -28.58 11.79 -3.36
N MET A 519 -28.85 10.52 -3.69
CA MET A 519 -30.18 10.06 -4.12
C MET A 519 -30.94 9.45 -2.94
N ASP A 520 -32.26 9.66 -2.89
CA ASP A 520 -33.14 9.05 -1.88
C ASP A 520 -33.83 7.76 -2.36
N HIS A 521 -33.71 7.46 -3.64
CA HIS A 521 -34.40 6.35 -4.30
C HIS A 521 -33.43 5.28 -4.78
N HIS A 522 -33.99 4.10 -5.03
CA HIS A 522 -33.25 2.94 -5.52
C HIS A 522 -32.58 3.24 -6.86
N SER A 523 -31.33 2.81 -7.01
CA SER A 523 -30.65 2.88 -8.30
C SER A 523 -31.05 1.71 -9.18
N LEU A 524 -31.86 1.96 -10.22
CA LEU A 524 -32.14 1.01 -11.30
C LEU A 524 -30.93 0.78 -12.23
N GLY A 525 -29.71 1.05 -11.76
CA GLY A 525 -28.48 1.07 -12.56
C GLY A 525 -28.25 -0.19 -13.39
N TRP A 526 -27.30 -0.11 -14.31
CA TRP A 526 -27.00 -1.19 -15.24
C TRP A 526 -26.55 -2.48 -14.53
N VAL A 527 -25.94 -2.42 -13.32
CA VAL A 527 -25.68 -3.60 -12.46
C VAL A 527 -26.99 -4.31 -12.08
N ALA A 528 -27.97 -3.56 -11.58
CA ALA A 528 -29.29 -4.09 -11.21
C ALA A 528 -30.05 -4.63 -12.45
N THR A 529 -29.83 -4.02 -13.61
CA THR A 529 -30.42 -4.43 -14.89
C THR A 529 -29.75 -5.67 -15.49
N ALA A 530 -28.42 -5.79 -15.41
CA ALA A 530 -27.64 -6.93 -15.93
C ALA A 530 -27.87 -8.22 -15.12
N ILE A 531 -28.28 -8.06 -13.87
CA ILE A 531 -28.61 -9.17 -12.97
C ILE A 531 -30.11 -9.56 -13.12
N ALA A 532 -30.88 -8.80 -13.90
CA ALA A 532 -32.26 -9.09 -14.24
C ALA A 532 -32.41 -9.91 -15.53
N ALA A 533 -32.49 -11.24 -15.35
CA ALA A 533 -33.68 -11.97 -15.78
C ALA A 533 -33.92 -13.08 -14.75
N PRO A 534 -34.98 -13.02 -13.93
CA PRO A 534 -35.33 -14.13 -13.06
C PRO A 534 -35.69 -15.33 -13.96
N SER A 535 -34.74 -16.25 -14.11
CA SER A 535 -35.02 -17.56 -14.70
C SER A 535 -35.95 -18.28 -13.74
N THR A 536 -37.14 -18.63 -14.23
CA THR A 536 -38.18 -19.39 -13.51
C THR A 536 -37.76 -20.84 -13.19
N ALA A 537 -36.51 -21.24 -13.47
CA ALA A 537 -36.07 -22.63 -13.47
C ALA A 537 -34.84 -22.94 -12.56
N VAL A 538 -34.44 -22.06 -11.64
CA VAL A 538 -33.23 -22.30 -10.81
C VAL A 538 -33.59 -22.69 -9.37
N THR A 539 -33.16 -23.88 -8.96
CA THR A 539 -33.27 -24.40 -7.58
C THR A 539 -32.17 -23.86 -6.65
N SER A 540 -32.58 -23.45 -5.45
CA SER A 540 -31.86 -22.72 -4.40
C SER A 540 -30.72 -23.48 -3.69
N ARG A 541 -29.74 -22.73 -3.14
CA ARG A 541 -28.83 -23.15 -2.05
C ARG A 541 -29.13 -22.33 -0.78
N PRO A 542 -29.10 -22.91 0.44
CA PRO A 542 -29.25 -22.15 1.69
C PRO A 542 -28.03 -21.28 1.98
N SER A 543 -28.19 -20.15 2.68
CA SER A 543 -27.07 -19.28 3.06
C SER A 543 -26.11 -19.93 4.03
N GLU A 544 -24.86 -19.46 4.09
CA GLU A 544 -23.90 -19.91 5.10
C GLU A 544 -24.44 -19.67 6.53
N TYR A 545 -25.19 -18.57 6.74
CA TYR A 545 -25.89 -18.28 8.00
C TYR A 545 -27.08 -19.22 8.27
N GLU A 546 -27.81 -19.64 7.23
CA GLU A 546 -28.90 -20.61 7.33
C GLU A 546 -28.37 -22.04 7.55
N GLN A 547 -27.24 -22.39 6.94
CA GLN A 547 -26.57 -23.69 7.09
C GLN A 547 -25.96 -23.87 8.48
N ARG A 548 -25.54 -22.79 9.14
CA ARG A 548 -24.88 -22.81 10.45
C ARG A 548 -25.83 -22.87 11.65
N GLY A 549 -27.15 -22.81 11.42
CA GLY A 549 -28.12 -22.56 12.48
C GLY A 549 -28.11 -21.07 12.84
N ARG A 550 -29.30 -20.45 12.94
CA ARG A 550 -29.41 -19.01 13.16
C ARG A 550 -28.98 -18.67 14.59
N GLU A 551 -27.82 -18.04 14.75
CA GLU A 551 -27.52 -17.32 15.98
C GLU A 551 -28.34 -16.02 15.98
N LEU A 552 -29.32 -15.93 16.88
CA LEU A 552 -30.11 -14.72 17.08
C LEU A 552 -29.22 -13.66 17.71
N THR A 553 -28.77 -12.70 16.91
CA THR A 553 -27.91 -11.59 17.34
C THR A 553 -28.59 -10.25 17.13
N ALA A 554 -28.13 -9.20 17.83
CA ALA A 554 -28.59 -7.83 17.58
C ALA A 554 -28.34 -7.38 16.12
N LYS A 555 -27.23 -7.84 15.51
CA LYS A 555 -26.93 -7.62 14.08
C LYS A 555 -27.98 -8.26 13.17
N TYR A 556 -28.34 -9.52 13.43
CA TYR A 556 -29.40 -10.21 12.70
C TYR A 556 -30.76 -9.51 12.84
N LEU A 557 -31.15 -9.13 14.06
CA LEU A 557 -32.42 -8.44 14.32
C LEU A 557 -32.49 -7.09 13.59
N TRP A 558 -31.39 -6.33 13.57
CA TRP A 558 -31.30 -5.10 12.79
C TRP A 558 -31.55 -5.36 11.32
N PHE A 559 -30.87 -6.34 10.72
CA PHE A 559 -31.06 -6.70 9.32
C PHE A 559 -32.50 -7.11 8.98
N GLU A 560 -33.12 -7.98 9.79
CA GLU A 560 -34.51 -8.41 9.53
C GLU A 560 -35.53 -7.28 9.72
N SER A 561 -35.32 -6.38 10.69
CA SER A 561 -36.22 -5.24 10.92
C SER A 561 -36.22 -4.27 9.73
N ARG A 562 -35.04 -4.00 9.16
CA ARG A 562 -34.87 -3.20 7.94
C ARG A 562 -35.48 -3.89 6.73
N ALA A 563 -35.26 -5.20 6.59
CA ALA A 563 -35.81 -5.99 5.50
C ALA A 563 -37.35 -6.00 5.52
N LEU A 564 -37.98 -6.07 6.70
CA LEU A 564 -39.43 -5.93 6.82
C LEU A 564 -39.91 -4.57 6.30
N LEU A 565 -39.29 -3.47 6.75
CA LEU A 565 -39.66 -2.11 6.33
C LEU A 565 -39.49 -1.91 4.82
N ALA A 566 -38.34 -2.32 4.28
CA ALA A 566 -38.08 -2.27 2.84
C ALA A 566 -39.14 -3.08 2.06
N ARG A 567 -39.46 -4.31 2.48
CA ARG A 567 -40.50 -5.11 1.82
C ARG A 567 -41.86 -4.40 1.82
N LEU A 568 -42.27 -3.80 2.94
CA LEU A 568 -43.52 -3.05 3.00
C LEU A 568 -43.53 -1.89 2.00
N VAL A 569 -42.49 -1.07 2.00
CA VAL A 569 -42.39 0.11 1.13
C VAL A 569 -42.33 -0.31 -0.35
N PHE A 570 -41.45 -1.24 -0.72
CA PHE A 570 -41.25 -1.62 -2.11
C PHE A 570 -42.39 -2.46 -2.71
N THR A 571 -43.22 -3.11 -1.88
CA THR A 571 -44.36 -3.91 -2.37
C THR A 571 -45.70 -3.18 -2.32
N ARG A 572 -45.84 -2.16 -1.46
CA ARG A 572 -47.13 -1.50 -1.20
C ARG A 572 -47.16 0.00 -1.47
N ALA A 573 -46.01 0.65 -1.63
CA ALA A 573 -46.00 2.08 -1.88
C ALA A 573 -46.54 2.41 -3.28
N ALA A 574 -47.44 3.40 -3.33
CA ALA A 574 -47.86 4.02 -4.58
C ALA A 574 -46.79 5.00 -5.13
N ALA A 575 -45.84 5.42 -4.28
CA ALA A 575 -44.73 6.30 -4.66
C ALA A 575 -43.72 5.53 -5.53
N ALA A 576 -43.56 5.98 -6.78
CA ALA A 576 -42.59 5.43 -7.72
C ALA A 576 -41.55 6.50 -8.10
N PRO A 577 -40.25 6.25 -7.91
CA PRO A 577 -39.64 5.07 -7.26
C PRO A 577 -39.72 5.11 -5.71
N PRO A 578 -39.82 3.95 -5.04
CA PRO A 578 -39.84 3.89 -3.57
C PRO A 578 -38.52 4.40 -2.95
N PRO A 579 -38.56 5.01 -1.76
CA PRO A 579 -37.37 5.50 -1.08
C PRO A 579 -36.53 4.38 -0.45
N VAL A 580 -35.21 4.56 -0.43
CA VAL A 580 -34.23 3.65 0.19
C VAL A 580 -33.93 4.05 1.64
N LYS A 581 -33.85 5.36 1.93
CA LYS A 581 -33.49 5.83 3.27
C LYS A 581 -34.56 5.50 4.31
N LEU A 582 -34.13 5.01 5.47
CA LEU A 582 -35.04 4.54 6.53
C LEU A 582 -36.00 5.61 7.01
N VAL A 583 -35.56 6.87 7.12
CA VAL A 583 -36.43 7.97 7.56
C VAL A 583 -37.59 8.18 6.58
N ALA A 584 -37.30 8.22 5.29
CA ALA A 584 -38.33 8.35 4.26
C ALA A 584 -39.24 7.12 4.21
N GLN A 585 -38.70 5.92 4.40
CA GLN A 585 -39.49 4.69 4.51
C GLN A 585 -40.43 4.69 5.73
N LEU A 586 -39.95 5.12 6.90
CA LEU A 586 -40.75 5.23 8.12
C LEU A 586 -41.89 6.24 7.95
N SER A 587 -41.65 7.37 7.28
CA SER A 587 -42.69 8.38 7.01
C SER A 587 -43.86 7.85 6.17
N LEU A 588 -43.63 6.81 5.35
CA LEU A 588 -44.67 6.19 4.53
C LEU A 588 -45.52 5.16 5.30
N LEU A 589 -45.11 4.70 6.48
CA LEU A 589 -45.75 3.55 7.16
C LEU A 589 -47.27 3.69 7.35
N ASN A 590 -47.73 4.89 7.72
CA ASN A 590 -49.16 5.15 7.93
C ASN A 590 -50.01 5.07 6.64
N GLU A 591 -49.37 5.13 5.48
CA GLU A 591 -50.02 4.94 4.18
C GLU A 591 -50.04 3.47 3.75
N LEU A 592 -49.19 2.62 4.35
CA LEU A 592 -48.96 1.23 3.95
C LEU A 592 -49.68 0.20 4.82
N VAL A 593 -49.92 0.52 6.10
CA VAL A 593 -50.53 -0.34 7.12
C VAL A 593 -51.41 0.47 8.07
N SER A 594 -52.16 -0.19 8.96
CA SER A 594 -52.96 0.52 9.97
C SER A 594 -52.08 1.31 10.96
N GLY A 595 -52.61 2.38 11.56
CA GLY A 595 -51.83 3.26 12.44
C GLY A 595 -51.16 2.54 13.62
N ASP A 596 -51.85 1.57 14.25
CA ASP A 596 -51.30 0.77 15.34
C ASP A 596 -50.13 -0.12 14.86
N GLU A 597 -50.26 -0.67 13.65
CA GLU A 597 -49.22 -1.49 13.03
C GLU A 597 -48.02 -0.64 12.59
N ALA A 598 -48.25 0.55 12.06
CA ALA A 598 -47.21 1.50 11.70
C ALA A 598 -46.37 1.88 12.92
N ALA A 599 -47.02 2.24 14.03
CA ALA A 599 -46.35 2.55 15.29
C ALA A 599 -45.54 1.36 15.83
N GLU A 600 -46.07 0.13 15.72
CA GLU A 600 -45.36 -1.08 16.16
C GLU A 600 -44.12 -1.38 15.29
N VAL A 601 -44.22 -1.23 13.96
CA VAL A 601 -43.07 -1.39 13.04
C VAL A 601 -41.99 -0.35 13.34
N GLU A 602 -42.36 0.92 13.48
CA GLU A 602 -41.41 1.99 13.79
C GLU A 602 -40.69 1.73 15.13
N ALA A 603 -41.44 1.39 16.17
CA ALA A 603 -40.88 1.08 17.48
C ALA A 603 -39.89 -0.10 17.41
N LEU A 604 -40.22 -1.12 16.63
CA LEU A 604 -39.37 -2.30 16.45
C LEU A 604 -38.06 -1.94 15.73
N VAL A 605 -38.12 -1.22 14.61
CA VAL A 605 -36.92 -0.80 13.85
C VAL A 605 -36.01 0.05 14.71
N ARG A 606 -36.56 1.04 15.43
CA ARG A 606 -35.77 1.91 16.32
C ARG A 606 -35.16 1.12 17.49
N ARG A 607 -35.88 0.16 18.05
CA ARG A 607 -35.36 -0.68 19.15
C ARG A 607 -34.29 -1.65 18.67
N ALA A 608 -34.46 -2.27 17.51
CA ALA A 608 -33.46 -3.13 16.88
C ALA A 608 -32.17 -2.35 16.59
N PHE A 609 -32.28 -1.11 16.10
CA PHE A 609 -31.12 -0.22 15.94
C PHE A 609 -30.42 0.06 17.28
N ALA A 610 -31.18 0.45 18.31
CA ALA A 610 -30.60 0.76 19.62
C ALA A 610 -29.85 -0.44 20.22
N LEU A 611 -30.38 -1.66 20.05
CA LEU A 611 -29.70 -2.89 20.46
C LEU A 611 -28.43 -3.16 19.64
N ARG A 612 -28.50 -2.96 18.32
CA ARG A 612 -27.32 -3.09 17.44
C ARG A 612 -26.21 -2.16 17.87
N GLU A 613 -26.54 -0.90 18.13
CA GLU A 613 -25.57 0.12 18.52
C GLU A 613 -25.01 -0.10 19.94
N ALA A 614 -25.82 -0.62 20.86
CA ALA A 614 -25.37 -1.00 22.20
C ALA A 614 -24.43 -2.22 22.19
N ALA A 615 -24.60 -3.14 21.22
CA ALA A 615 -23.76 -4.31 21.04
C ALA A 615 -22.41 -4.02 20.32
N ASP A 616 -22.20 -2.80 19.81
CA ASP A 616 -20.92 -2.36 19.23
C ASP A 616 -20.03 -1.66 20.29
N PRO A 617 -18.77 -2.10 20.56
CA PRO A 617 -18.08 -3.35 20.22
C PRO A 617 -18.01 -4.35 21.39
N ALA A 618 -18.79 -4.14 22.46
CA ALA A 618 -18.73 -4.96 23.66
C ALA A 618 -19.43 -6.32 23.46
N PRO A 619 -18.93 -7.42 24.06
CA PRO A 619 -19.68 -8.66 24.10
C PRO A 619 -21.07 -8.39 24.71
N PRO A 620 -22.15 -8.95 24.13
CA PRO A 620 -23.48 -8.68 24.61
C PRO A 620 -23.58 -9.06 26.09
N ALA A 621 -24.08 -8.13 26.91
CA ALA A 621 -24.50 -8.47 28.26
C ALA A 621 -25.58 -9.57 28.19
N PRO A 622 -25.64 -10.52 29.13
CA PRO A 622 -26.62 -11.61 29.10
C PRO A 622 -28.08 -11.15 28.96
N ASP A 623 -28.38 -9.95 29.45
CA ASP A 623 -29.71 -9.34 29.36
C ASP A 623 -30.09 -8.93 27.92
N LEU A 624 -29.10 -8.71 27.04
CA LEU A 624 -29.32 -8.38 25.63
C LEU A 624 -29.79 -9.60 24.82
N ASP A 625 -29.37 -10.82 25.19
CA ASP A 625 -29.77 -12.03 24.47
C ASP A 625 -31.27 -12.32 24.65
N VAL A 626 -31.77 -12.19 25.88
CA VAL A 626 -33.22 -12.33 26.17
C VAL A 626 -34.02 -11.28 25.41
N GLU A 627 -33.51 -10.05 25.34
CA GLU A 627 -34.20 -8.98 24.62
C GLU A 627 -34.19 -9.21 23.09
N VAL A 628 -33.08 -9.69 22.53
CA VAL A 628 -32.97 -10.07 21.13
C VAL A 628 -33.96 -11.18 20.77
N GLU A 629 -34.10 -12.21 21.61
CA GLU A 629 -35.08 -13.28 21.40
C GLU A 629 -36.53 -12.77 21.43
N GLN A 630 -36.86 -11.91 22.41
CA GLN A 630 -38.19 -11.33 22.54
C GLN A 630 -38.56 -10.46 21.33
N LEU A 631 -37.63 -9.61 20.87
CA LEU A 631 -37.86 -8.77 19.70
C LEU A 631 -37.88 -9.57 18.40
N ALA A 632 -37.06 -10.62 18.27
CA ALA A 632 -37.12 -11.52 17.13
C ALA A 632 -38.48 -12.23 17.06
N HIS A 633 -39.03 -12.67 18.20
CA HIS A 633 -40.37 -13.24 18.25
C HIS A 633 -41.45 -12.22 17.86
N ARG A 634 -41.39 -11.00 18.40
CA ARG A 634 -42.32 -9.91 18.04
C ARG A 634 -42.24 -9.56 16.56
N LEU A 635 -41.04 -9.48 15.99
CA LEU A 635 -40.80 -9.22 14.57
C LEU A 635 -41.44 -10.31 13.70
N ASP A 636 -41.28 -11.59 14.06
CA ASP A 636 -41.88 -12.71 13.31
C ASP A 636 -43.42 -12.70 13.39
N VAL A 637 -43.99 -12.42 14.57
CA VAL A 637 -45.45 -12.27 14.74
C VAL A 637 -46.00 -11.11 13.90
N LEU A 638 -45.36 -9.94 14.00
CA LEU A 638 -45.74 -8.73 13.26
C LEU A 638 -45.67 -8.96 11.75
N ARG A 639 -44.56 -9.54 11.27
CA ARG A 639 -44.37 -9.90 9.86
C ARG A 639 -45.49 -10.80 9.33
N ARG A 640 -45.85 -11.86 10.09
CA ARG A 640 -46.94 -12.78 9.71
C ARG A 640 -48.30 -12.07 9.68
N ARG A 641 -48.58 -11.23 10.68
CA ARG A 641 -49.82 -10.44 10.74
C ARG A 641 -49.95 -9.50 9.53
N LEU A 642 -48.84 -8.87 9.15
CA LEU A 642 -48.75 -8.00 7.99
C LEU A 642 -48.74 -8.75 6.65
N GLY A 643 -48.70 -10.09 6.64
CA GLY A 643 -48.65 -10.89 5.41
C GLY A 643 -47.37 -10.69 4.60
N VAL A 644 -46.26 -10.30 5.24
CA VAL A 644 -44.97 -10.09 4.56
C VAL A 644 -44.20 -11.42 4.52
N PRO A 645 -43.69 -11.85 3.35
CA PRO A 645 -42.84 -13.03 3.26
C PRO A 645 -41.61 -12.91 4.18
N GLY A 646 -41.12 -14.05 4.63
CA GLY A 646 -39.96 -14.09 5.50
C GLY A 646 -39.52 -15.51 5.79
N PRO A 647 -38.33 -15.65 6.40
CA PRO A 647 -37.67 -16.94 6.49
C PRO A 647 -38.50 -17.92 7.31
N ARG A 648 -38.91 -19.05 6.71
CA ARG A 648 -39.56 -20.14 7.44
C ARG A 648 -38.58 -20.65 8.51
N LYS A 649 -39.07 -20.89 9.73
CA LYS A 649 -38.35 -21.77 10.66
C LYS A 649 -38.38 -23.16 10.00
N LEU A 650 -37.21 -23.66 9.60
CA LEU A 650 -37.03 -25.08 9.28
C LEU A 650 -36.89 -25.83 10.59
#